data_AF-A0A8J6XGL2-F1
#
_entry.id   AF-A0A8J6XGL2-F1
#
_cell.length_a   1.000
_cell.length_b   1.000
_cell.length_c   1.000
_cell.angle_alpha   90.00
_cell.angle_beta   90.00
_cell.angle_gamma   90.00
#
_symmetry.space_group_name_H-M   'P 1'
#
loop_
_entity.id
_entity.type
_entity.pdbx_description
1 polymer ?
#
loop_
_entity_poly.entity_id
_entity_poly.type
_entity_poly.pdbx_seq_one_letter_code
_entity_poly.pdbx_strand_id
1 'polypeptide(L)'
;MSVNLFDANFYRAANLDLQGFNNAQALSHFQNTGLNEGRAFSPFVDLNFYRASNADLSGFSNRQAYEHLSNTGIREGRKFSPLIDLNYYQRHNGDLASFNNEELFEHLRRSGVLEGRRFSLLVDLNFYRSVNGDLTSFNNYQALQHLQTSGLAEGRRFSPFFNQDVYVAANLDVAKQGWNNTQLFWHLVNTGVTEGRRFSVTFDVNYYRNTYPDLAQAGLNNTQLLEHFQDNGLINEGRSSSESFNVKYYLNNYPDLKAAGLNYQQAQQHFEINGFRERRLGNPSGEISLPTDPGNTTNNAFNFGILNGSRIVKEFVGSNDADYYRFTLGTINNFSLTLNGLTSDADVQLLDSNGNTIISSYNSSTLAETINQQLNPGTYYIKVYPYQQSGVNTNYNLTLSATPTSPPASVFSSIYGYGIVDAAAAVAKAIGQSAFANLASVGGDNDTVNVPEVWARGYTGQGITVAVIDDGIDINHQDLRGNIWRNTREIADNGIDDDRNGYIDDINGWNFGLYNKNVLPSGSHGTHVAGTIAAVNNGIGVTGVVYNARIMPIRVSNNEDLWVGNLANAIRYAVDNGARVINMSLSSNDFPGLREALAYAASRNVITVSAAGNDTLLTPTYPASYATQYGISVGAIANFSNAAGSDSRMRHVVAPGVSVYSTTPNNTYSYDYGTSMAAGYVSGIVALMLSANPNLTSEQVRNILTSSASRVV
;
A
#
# COMPACT_ATOMS: atom_id res chain seq x y z
N MET A 1 3.28 22.66 -50.29
CA MET A 1 4.40 23.63 -50.27
C MET A 1 5.33 23.21 -49.14
N SER A 2 6.62 23.56 -49.16
CA SER A 2 7.48 23.24 -48.02
C SER A 2 7.02 24.01 -46.78
N VAL A 3 6.93 23.33 -45.65
CA VAL A 3 6.53 23.92 -44.37
C VAL A 3 7.76 24.60 -43.74
N ASN A 4 7.62 25.85 -43.28
CA ASN A 4 8.71 26.54 -42.60
C ASN A 4 8.80 26.08 -41.14
N LEU A 5 9.84 25.31 -40.83
CA LEU A 5 10.09 24.78 -39.50
C LEU A 5 10.97 25.69 -38.64
N PHE A 6 11.67 26.66 -39.25
CA PHE A 6 12.67 27.49 -38.58
C PHE A 6 12.06 28.67 -37.83
N ASP A 7 12.46 28.85 -36.57
CA ASP A 7 12.09 30.00 -35.77
C ASP A 7 13.34 30.77 -35.33
N ALA A 8 13.51 31.98 -35.90
CA ALA A 8 14.69 32.81 -35.65
C ALA A 8 14.79 33.31 -34.20
N ASN A 9 13.67 33.55 -33.53
CA ASN A 9 13.65 34.00 -32.14
C ASN A 9 14.08 32.85 -31.23
N PHE A 10 13.50 31.67 -31.43
CA PHE A 10 13.88 30.47 -30.70
C PHE A 10 15.35 30.12 -30.94
N TYR A 11 15.79 30.13 -32.19
CA TYR A 11 17.16 29.75 -32.56
C TYR A 11 18.20 30.60 -31.82
N ARG A 12 18.00 31.91 -31.70
CA ARG A 12 18.91 32.78 -30.93
C ARG A 12 18.86 32.53 -29.43
N ALA A 13 17.67 32.27 -28.90
CA ALA A 13 17.50 32.04 -27.48
C ALA A 13 18.06 30.69 -27.02
N ALA A 14 17.95 29.65 -27.86
CA ALA A 14 18.50 28.32 -27.59
C ALA A 14 20.02 28.23 -27.83
N ASN A 15 20.61 29.19 -28.55
CA ASN A 15 22.02 29.22 -28.92
C ASN A 15 22.65 30.55 -28.49
N LEU A 16 23.16 30.60 -27.26
CA LEU A 16 23.60 31.84 -26.60
C LEU A 16 24.67 32.62 -27.38
N ASP A 17 25.51 31.94 -28.16
CA ASP A 17 26.52 32.53 -29.04
C ASP A 17 25.92 33.36 -30.20
N LEU A 18 24.61 33.22 -30.47
CA LEU A 18 23.92 33.85 -31.60
C LEU A 18 22.98 34.99 -31.18
N GLN A 19 22.94 35.40 -29.92
CA GLN A 19 22.00 36.43 -29.42
C GLN A 19 22.09 37.77 -30.17
N GLY A 20 23.26 38.12 -30.72
CA GLY A 20 23.46 39.35 -31.50
C GLY A 20 23.02 39.28 -32.98
N PHE A 21 22.57 38.13 -33.47
CA PHE A 21 22.23 37.96 -34.89
C PHE A 21 20.85 38.55 -35.21
N ASN A 22 20.70 39.18 -36.38
CA ASN A 22 19.38 39.49 -36.93
C ASN A 22 18.72 38.24 -37.56
N ASN A 23 17.46 38.34 -38.01
CA ASN A 23 16.73 37.19 -38.57
C ASN A 23 17.41 36.57 -39.81
N ALA A 24 17.99 37.38 -40.69
CA ALA A 24 18.67 36.89 -41.89
C ALA A 24 19.99 36.19 -41.54
N GLN A 25 20.75 36.75 -40.59
CA GLN A 25 21.99 36.14 -40.08
C GLN A 25 21.70 34.82 -39.37
N ALA A 26 20.65 34.77 -38.53
CA ALA A 26 20.22 33.54 -37.85
C ALA A 26 19.82 32.44 -38.85
N LEU A 27 19.02 32.78 -39.87
CA LEU A 27 18.63 31.84 -40.91
C LEU A 27 19.84 31.34 -41.72
N SER A 28 20.75 32.24 -42.11
CA SER A 28 21.96 31.88 -42.85
C SER A 28 22.87 30.95 -42.03
N HIS A 29 23.05 31.25 -40.74
CA HIS A 29 23.83 30.40 -39.83
C HIS A 29 23.19 29.02 -39.64
N PHE A 30 21.87 28.97 -39.43
CA PHE A 30 21.14 27.71 -39.32
C PHE A 30 21.32 26.84 -40.58
N GLN A 31 21.16 27.43 -41.77
CA GLN A 31 21.26 26.70 -43.04
C GLN A 31 22.68 26.22 -43.34
N ASN A 32 23.71 27.00 -43.00
CA ASN A 32 25.10 26.69 -43.36
C ASN A 32 25.82 25.84 -42.29
N THR A 33 25.49 26.03 -41.02
CA THR A 33 26.23 25.47 -39.89
C THR A 33 25.30 24.74 -38.91
N GLY A 34 24.26 25.42 -38.44
CA GLY A 34 23.42 24.95 -37.33
C GLY A 34 22.71 23.61 -37.56
N LEU A 35 22.23 23.37 -38.78
CA LEU A 35 21.64 22.08 -39.15
C LEU A 35 22.64 20.94 -38.98
N ASN A 36 23.86 21.09 -39.47
CA ASN A 36 24.87 20.04 -39.41
C ASN A 36 25.28 19.77 -37.95
N GLU A 37 25.38 20.82 -37.14
CA GLU A 37 25.68 20.73 -35.70
C GLU A 37 24.52 20.20 -34.84
N GLY A 38 23.31 20.09 -35.40
CA GLY A 38 22.13 19.64 -34.66
C GLY A 38 21.59 20.66 -33.65
N ARG A 39 21.86 21.95 -33.89
CA ARG A 39 21.39 23.04 -33.01
C ARG A 39 19.87 23.10 -33.00
N ALA A 40 19.28 23.26 -31.82
CA ALA A 40 17.84 23.44 -31.65
C ALA A 40 17.38 24.72 -32.38
N PHE A 41 16.36 24.60 -33.23
CA PHE A 41 15.94 25.65 -34.18
C PHE A 41 14.44 25.96 -34.20
N SER A 42 13.66 25.19 -33.44
CA SER A 42 12.22 25.33 -33.36
C SER A 42 11.75 24.86 -31.99
N PRO A 43 10.80 25.57 -31.34
CA PRO A 43 10.12 25.07 -30.14
C PRO A 43 9.05 24.00 -30.48
N PHE A 44 8.92 23.63 -31.76
CA PHE A 44 7.92 22.68 -32.23
C PHE A 44 8.54 21.38 -32.74
N VAL A 45 9.85 21.36 -33.05
CA VAL A 45 10.48 20.26 -33.79
C VAL A 45 11.73 19.78 -33.04
N ASP A 46 11.86 18.46 -32.96
CA ASP A 46 13.07 17.79 -32.50
C ASP A 46 13.49 16.72 -33.53
N LEU A 47 14.61 16.96 -34.22
CA LEU A 47 15.07 16.06 -35.29
C LEU A 47 15.64 14.74 -34.75
N ASN A 48 16.13 14.71 -33.50
CA ASN A 48 16.57 13.46 -32.88
C ASN A 48 15.35 12.58 -32.60
N PHE A 49 14.31 13.16 -32.00
CA PHE A 49 13.04 12.48 -31.78
C PHE A 49 12.38 12.05 -33.11
N TYR A 50 12.43 12.92 -34.13
CA TYR A 50 11.88 12.62 -35.45
C TYR A 50 12.51 11.36 -36.05
N ARG A 51 13.84 11.22 -36.01
CA ARG A 51 14.52 10.01 -36.48
C ARG A 51 14.22 8.80 -35.61
N ALA A 52 14.25 8.97 -34.28
CA ALA A 52 14.00 7.87 -33.35
C ALA A 52 12.58 7.29 -33.46
N SER A 53 11.61 8.13 -33.81
CA SER A 53 10.19 7.74 -33.88
C SER A 53 9.75 7.23 -35.25
N ASN A 54 10.63 7.31 -36.26
CA ASN A 54 10.33 6.91 -37.64
C ASN A 54 11.49 6.03 -38.15
N ALA A 55 11.32 4.72 -38.06
CA ALA A 55 12.39 3.74 -38.27
C ALA A 55 13.10 3.85 -39.63
N ASP A 56 12.36 4.23 -40.68
CA ASP A 56 12.85 4.47 -42.03
C ASP A 56 13.84 5.64 -42.14
N LEU A 57 13.88 6.52 -41.12
CA LEU A 57 14.70 7.73 -41.10
C LEU A 57 15.92 7.62 -40.18
N SER A 58 16.14 6.46 -39.54
CA SER A 58 17.22 6.25 -38.55
C SER A 58 18.62 6.60 -39.04
N GLY A 59 18.89 6.42 -40.35
CA GLY A 59 20.16 6.76 -41.00
C GLY A 59 20.29 8.19 -41.54
N PHE A 60 19.26 9.04 -41.39
CA PHE A 60 19.29 10.38 -41.97
C PHE A 60 20.21 11.31 -41.18
N SER A 61 20.99 12.12 -41.88
CA SER A 61 21.66 13.29 -41.27
C SER A 61 20.64 14.33 -40.80
N ASN A 62 21.06 15.28 -39.97
CA ASN A 62 20.20 16.39 -39.53
C ASN A 62 19.60 17.17 -40.71
N ARG A 63 20.37 17.41 -41.77
CA ARG A 63 19.89 18.09 -42.98
C ARG A 63 18.83 17.26 -43.71
N GLN A 64 19.09 15.98 -43.94
CA GLN A 64 18.13 15.09 -44.60
C GLN A 64 16.83 14.97 -43.79
N ALA A 65 16.93 14.85 -42.46
CA ALA A 65 15.78 14.81 -41.57
C ALA A 65 14.96 16.11 -41.62
N TYR A 66 15.61 17.27 -41.62
CA TYR A 66 14.95 18.56 -41.76
C TYR A 66 14.25 18.71 -43.11
N GLU A 67 14.94 18.40 -44.21
CA GLU A 67 14.40 18.50 -45.57
C GLU A 67 13.22 17.56 -45.77
N HIS A 68 13.33 16.32 -45.28
CA HIS A 68 12.22 15.36 -45.33
C HIS A 68 11.02 15.85 -44.52
N LEU A 69 11.22 16.28 -43.27
CA LEU A 69 10.14 16.78 -42.42
C LEU A 69 9.43 17.98 -43.06
N SER A 70 10.21 18.94 -43.58
CA SER A 70 9.68 20.17 -44.19
C SER A 70 8.92 19.92 -45.49
N ASN A 71 9.37 18.96 -46.31
CA ASN A 71 8.81 18.72 -47.63
C ASN A 71 7.63 17.74 -47.63
N THR A 72 7.67 16.73 -46.75
CA THR A 72 6.69 15.62 -46.74
C THR A 72 6.28 15.19 -45.34
N GLY A 73 7.20 15.16 -44.36
CA GLY A 73 6.93 14.55 -43.05
C GLY A 73 5.77 15.16 -42.28
N ILE A 74 5.59 16.50 -42.30
CA ILE A 74 4.43 17.15 -41.70
C ILE A 74 3.14 16.71 -42.42
N ARG A 75 3.13 16.75 -43.76
CA ARG A 75 1.97 16.35 -44.56
C ARG A 75 1.53 14.92 -44.27
N GLU A 76 2.49 14.01 -44.13
CA GLU A 76 2.28 12.60 -43.79
C GLU A 76 1.81 12.38 -42.34
N GLY A 77 1.86 13.40 -41.47
CA GLY A 77 1.48 13.27 -40.06
C GLY A 77 2.49 12.48 -39.22
N ARG A 78 3.78 12.47 -39.64
CA ARG A 78 4.84 11.75 -38.93
C ARG A 78 5.08 12.36 -37.55
N LYS A 79 5.44 11.55 -36.54
CA LYS A 79 5.80 12.04 -35.20
C LYS A 79 7.11 12.82 -35.26
N PHE A 80 7.08 14.15 -35.09
CA PHE A 80 8.25 15.04 -35.22
C PHE A 80 8.65 15.77 -33.93
N SER A 81 7.85 15.60 -32.88
CA SER A 81 8.08 16.22 -31.57
C SER A 81 7.52 15.33 -30.47
N PRO A 82 8.21 15.21 -29.34
CA PRO A 82 7.65 14.55 -28.17
C PRO A 82 6.56 15.40 -27.50
N LEU A 83 6.52 16.71 -27.79
CA LEU A 83 5.61 17.66 -27.14
C LEU A 83 4.32 17.90 -27.93
N ILE A 84 4.28 17.55 -29.23
CA ILE A 84 3.19 17.95 -30.13
C ILE A 84 2.60 16.75 -30.85
N ASP A 85 1.27 16.67 -30.86
CA ASP A 85 0.49 15.72 -31.64
C ASP A 85 -0.57 16.48 -32.47
N LEU A 86 -0.37 16.53 -33.80
CA LEU A 86 -1.28 17.23 -34.70
C LEU A 86 -2.65 16.53 -34.81
N ASN A 87 -2.70 15.22 -34.66
CA ASN A 87 -3.97 14.49 -34.67
C ASN A 87 -4.77 14.82 -33.40
N TYR A 88 -4.10 14.85 -32.25
CA TYR A 88 -4.71 15.32 -31.01
C TYR A 88 -5.16 16.77 -31.13
N TYR A 89 -4.32 17.64 -31.68
CA TYR A 89 -4.63 19.06 -31.91
C TYR A 89 -5.88 19.24 -32.78
N GLN A 90 -6.02 18.48 -33.86
CA GLN A 90 -7.20 18.55 -34.71
C GLN A 90 -8.48 18.09 -33.98
N ARG A 91 -8.42 16.96 -33.27
CA ARG A 91 -9.61 16.37 -32.60
C ARG A 91 -10.13 17.24 -31.45
N HIS A 92 -9.26 17.95 -30.74
CA HIS A 92 -9.63 18.73 -29.56
C HIS A 92 -9.92 20.20 -29.86
N ASN A 93 -9.84 20.62 -31.12
CA ASN A 93 -10.13 21.97 -31.56
C ASN A 93 -11.06 21.88 -32.78
N GLY A 94 -12.37 21.77 -32.52
CA GLY A 94 -13.36 21.40 -33.53
C GLY A 94 -13.45 22.34 -34.75
N ASP A 95 -13.04 23.59 -34.61
CA ASP A 95 -12.90 24.56 -35.71
C ASP A 95 -11.80 24.18 -36.71
N LEU A 96 -10.87 23.30 -36.33
CA LEU A 96 -9.76 22.83 -37.15
C LEU A 96 -10.04 21.47 -37.82
N ALA A 97 -11.23 20.91 -37.67
CA ALA A 97 -11.55 19.56 -38.17
C ALA A 97 -11.33 19.39 -39.68
N SER A 98 -11.41 20.47 -40.47
CA SER A 98 -11.17 20.44 -41.92
C SER A 98 -9.71 20.69 -42.33
N PHE A 99 -8.83 21.04 -41.39
CA PHE A 99 -7.44 21.40 -41.70
C PHE A 99 -6.62 20.14 -41.98
N ASN A 100 -5.75 20.20 -43.00
CA ASN A 100 -4.73 19.17 -43.20
C ASN A 100 -3.53 19.38 -42.26
N ASN A 101 -2.61 18.42 -42.19
CA ASN A 101 -1.45 18.49 -41.27
C ASN A 101 -0.56 19.72 -41.46
N GLU A 102 -0.38 20.22 -42.68
CA GLU A 102 0.42 21.43 -42.94
C GLU A 102 -0.31 22.68 -42.40
N GLU A 103 -1.63 22.76 -42.59
CA GLU A 103 -2.48 23.83 -42.06
C GLU A 103 -2.55 23.79 -40.53
N LEU A 104 -2.64 22.59 -39.94
CA LEU A 104 -2.61 22.38 -38.48
C LEU A 104 -1.29 22.86 -37.88
N PHE A 105 -0.16 22.48 -38.49
CA PHE A 105 1.16 22.91 -38.03
C PHE A 105 1.32 24.44 -38.12
N GLU A 106 0.94 25.06 -39.24
CA GLU A 106 1.03 26.52 -39.39
C GLU A 106 0.09 27.25 -38.42
N HIS A 107 -1.13 26.75 -38.21
CA HIS A 107 -2.05 27.32 -37.24
C HIS A 107 -1.50 27.21 -35.81
N LEU A 108 -1.01 26.03 -35.41
CA LEU A 108 -0.41 25.80 -34.10
C LEU A 108 0.76 26.75 -33.83
N ARG A 109 1.65 26.92 -34.81
CA ARG A 109 2.83 27.78 -34.71
C ARG A 109 2.50 29.26 -34.64
N ARG A 110 1.50 29.73 -35.40
CA ARG A 110 1.17 31.16 -35.51
C ARG A 110 0.27 31.67 -34.38
N SER A 111 -0.67 30.84 -33.93
CA SER A 111 -1.70 31.28 -32.99
C SER A 111 -2.07 30.21 -31.96
N GLY A 112 -2.12 28.93 -32.33
CA GLY A 112 -2.63 27.87 -31.46
C GLY A 112 -1.98 27.78 -30.09
N VAL A 113 -0.64 27.84 -30.04
CA VAL A 113 0.09 27.84 -28.75
C VAL A 113 -0.22 29.09 -27.93
N LEU A 114 -0.23 30.27 -28.56
CA LEU A 114 -0.53 31.54 -27.88
C LEU A 114 -1.97 31.60 -27.36
N GLU A 115 -2.91 31.03 -28.10
CA GLU A 115 -4.32 30.87 -27.71
C GLU A 115 -4.52 29.88 -26.56
N GLY A 116 -3.50 29.06 -26.23
CA GLY A 116 -3.60 28.03 -25.20
C GLY A 116 -4.44 26.82 -25.64
N ARG A 117 -4.50 26.55 -26.94
CA ARG A 117 -5.21 25.40 -27.51
C ARG A 117 -4.55 24.09 -27.07
N ARG A 118 -5.34 23.03 -26.91
CA ARG A 118 -4.85 21.69 -26.54
C ARG A 118 -4.21 21.01 -27.75
N PHE A 119 -2.89 20.79 -27.73
CA PHE A 119 -2.12 20.22 -28.85
C PHE A 119 -1.35 18.93 -28.49
N SER A 120 -1.52 18.44 -27.25
CA SER A 120 -0.85 17.24 -26.76
C SER A 120 -1.66 16.60 -25.64
N LEU A 121 -1.62 15.27 -25.60
CA LEU A 121 -2.23 14.46 -24.55
C LEU A 121 -1.52 14.62 -23.19
N LEU A 122 -0.22 14.92 -23.21
CA LEU A 122 0.63 14.92 -22.01
C LEU A 122 1.21 16.29 -21.68
N VAL A 123 1.03 17.31 -22.51
CA VAL A 123 1.60 18.65 -22.28
C VAL A 123 0.49 19.67 -22.05
N ASP A 124 0.57 20.38 -20.93
CA ASP A 124 -0.31 21.51 -20.61
C ASP A 124 0.56 22.71 -20.19
N LEU A 125 0.61 23.73 -21.06
CA LEU A 125 1.45 24.91 -20.84
C LEU A 125 0.89 25.85 -19.76
N ASN A 126 -0.43 25.87 -19.56
CA ASN A 126 -1.03 26.64 -18.48
C ASN A 126 -0.69 26.00 -17.14
N PHE A 127 -0.81 24.68 -17.04
CA PHE A 127 -0.35 23.91 -15.90
C PHE A 127 1.14 24.14 -15.66
N TYR A 128 1.98 23.99 -16.69
CA TYR A 128 3.42 24.17 -16.62
C TYR A 128 3.80 25.52 -16.00
N ARG A 129 3.17 26.61 -16.45
CA ARG A 129 3.41 27.95 -15.91
C ARG A 129 2.89 28.12 -14.48
N SER A 130 1.76 27.49 -14.16
CA SER A 130 1.13 27.62 -12.84
C SER A 130 1.92 26.93 -11.72
N VAL A 131 2.55 25.79 -12.01
CA VAL A 131 3.26 24.98 -11.01
C VAL A 131 4.76 25.31 -10.92
N ASN A 132 5.30 26.07 -11.87
CA ASN A 132 6.69 26.53 -11.87
C ASN A 132 6.71 28.05 -11.73
N GLY A 133 6.87 28.53 -10.49
CA GLY A 133 6.67 29.95 -10.12
C GLY A 133 7.52 30.95 -10.92
N ASP A 134 8.70 30.53 -11.38
CA ASP A 134 9.61 31.31 -12.22
C ASP A 134 9.04 31.58 -13.63
N LEU A 135 8.07 30.80 -14.09
CA LEU A 135 7.48 30.88 -15.43
C LEU A 135 6.15 31.64 -15.47
N THR A 136 5.69 32.17 -14.34
CA THR A 136 4.38 32.86 -14.23
C THR A 136 4.23 34.03 -15.20
N SER A 137 5.33 34.74 -15.48
CA SER A 137 5.38 35.88 -16.41
C SER A 137 5.44 35.48 -17.90
N PHE A 138 5.73 34.21 -18.21
CA PHE A 138 5.87 33.76 -19.58
C PHE A 138 4.49 33.70 -20.24
N ASN A 139 4.41 33.93 -21.55
CA ASN A 139 3.25 33.47 -22.33
C ASN A 139 3.43 32.00 -22.74
N ASN A 140 2.41 31.39 -23.33
CA ASN A 140 2.47 29.97 -23.69
C ASN A 140 3.57 29.65 -24.71
N TYR A 141 3.89 30.55 -25.64
CA TYR A 141 4.99 30.35 -26.56
C TYR A 141 6.34 30.31 -25.84
N GLN A 142 6.60 31.25 -24.91
CA GLN A 142 7.80 31.26 -24.08
C GLN A 142 7.87 30.04 -23.17
N ALA A 143 6.73 29.57 -22.66
CA ALA A 143 6.65 28.36 -21.85
C ALA A 143 6.98 27.10 -22.66
N LEU A 144 6.48 26.97 -23.90
CA LEU A 144 6.83 25.87 -24.80
C LEU A 144 8.32 25.88 -25.14
N GLN A 145 8.86 27.07 -25.45
CA GLN A 145 10.28 27.25 -25.69
C GLN A 145 11.12 26.78 -24.50
N HIS A 146 10.80 27.24 -23.29
CA HIS A 146 11.51 26.85 -22.08
C HIS A 146 11.39 25.36 -21.79
N LEU A 147 10.20 24.78 -21.95
CA LEU A 147 9.97 23.36 -21.75
C LEU A 147 10.91 22.52 -22.63
N GLN A 148 11.04 22.90 -23.91
CA GLN A 148 11.91 22.19 -24.85
C GLN A 148 13.41 22.39 -24.56
N THR A 149 13.85 23.60 -24.20
CA THR A 149 15.28 23.88 -24.03
C THR A 149 15.83 23.45 -22.67
N SER A 150 14.98 23.45 -21.64
CA SER A 150 15.43 23.32 -20.25
C SER A 150 14.47 22.49 -19.40
N GLY A 151 13.16 22.73 -19.52
CA GLY A 151 12.16 22.14 -18.62
C GLY A 151 12.13 20.62 -18.59
N LEU A 152 12.25 19.96 -19.76
CA LEU A 152 12.35 18.50 -19.83
C LEU A 152 13.61 17.99 -19.12
N ALA A 153 14.79 18.56 -19.43
CA ALA A 153 16.05 18.16 -18.84
C ALA A 153 16.07 18.37 -17.32
N GLU A 154 15.46 19.44 -16.83
CA GLU A 154 15.31 19.75 -15.40
C GLU A 154 14.30 18.85 -14.67
N GLY A 155 13.48 18.07 -15.40
CA GLY A 155 12.44 17.22 -14.80
C GLY A 155 11.26 18.03 -14.24
N ARG A 156 11.01 19.23 -14.78
CA ARG A 156 9.95 20.13 -14.31
C ARG A 156 8.57 19.51 -14.56
N ARG A 157 7.59 19.80 -13.70
CA ARG A 157 6.20 19.33 -13.89
C ARG A 157 5.51 20.18 -14.96
N PHE A 158 5.18 19.57 -16.10
CA PHE A 158 4.52 20.21 -17.26
C PHE A 158 3.19 19.56 -17.64
N SER A 159 2.76 18.56 -16.86
CA SER A 159 1.55 17.79 -17.10
C SER A 159 0.80 17.57 -15.80
N PRO A 160 -0.52 17.78 -15.78
CA PRO A 160 -1.35 17.38 -14.64
C PRO A 160 -1.54 15.85 -14.54
N PHE A 161 -1.21 15.09 -15.60
CA PHE A 161 -1.45 13.65 -15.68
C PHE A 161 -0.16 12.83 -15.80
N PHE A 162 1.02 13.46 -15.75
CA PHE A 162 2.29 12.77 -15.83
C PHE A 162 3.24 13.21 -14.71
N ASN A 163 3.72 12.21 -13.99
CA ASN A 163 4.72 12.32 -12.94
C ASN A 163 5.90 11.39 -13.27
N GLN A 164 7.03 11.98 -13.62
CA GLN A 164 8.21 11.23 -14.03
C GLN A 164 8.78 10.36 -12.91
N ASP A 165 8.69 10.79 -11.64
CA ASP A 165 9.21 10.00 -10.52
C ASP A 165 8.39 8.73 -10.34
N VAL A 166 7.07 8.83 -10.53
CA VAL A 166 6.17 7.66 -10.55
C VAL A 166 6.50 6.76 -11.73
N TYR A 167 6.78 7.34 -12.90
CA TYR A 167 7.14 6.56 -14.09
C TYR A 167 8.42 5.75 -13.89
N VAL A 168 9.43 6.31 -13.23
CA VAL A 168 10.66 5.55 -12.90
C VAL A 168 10.40 4.54 -11.78
N ALA A 169 9.68 4.94 -10.73
CA ALA A 169 9.44 4.08 -9.57
C ALA A 169 8.60 2.84 -9.90
N ALA A 170 7.61 2.98 -10.79
CA ALA A 170 6.69 1.91 -11.16
C ALA A 170 7.20 1.00 -12.29
N ASN A 171 8.30 1.37 -12.97
CA ASN A 171 8.83 0.63 -14.13
C ASN A 171 10.35 0.43 -13.98
N LEU A 172 10.77 -0.63 -13.28
CA LEU A 172 12.18 -0.84 -12.91
C LEU A 172 13.07 -1.14 -14.14
N ASP A 173 12.52 -1.73 -15.18
CA ASP A 173 13.16 -1.88 -16.50
C ASP A 173 13.58 -0.54 -17.09
N VAL A 174 12.69 0.48 -17.01
CA VAL A 174 12.96 1.87 -17.42
C VAL A 174 14.02 2.49 -16.51
N ALA A 175 13.93 2.28 -15.19
CA ALA A 175 14.91 2.80 -14.23
C ALA A 175 16.35 2.28 -14.50
N LYS A 176 16.48 1.00 -14.89
CA LYS A 176 17.77 0.36 -15.18
C LYS A 176 18.46 0.89 -16.44
N GLN A 177 17.72 1.54 -17.35
CA GLN A 177 18.32 2.12 -18.56
C GLN A 177 19.24 3.32 -18.26
N GLY A 178 19.12 3.93 -17.08
CA GLY A 178 19.89 5.13 -16.71
C GLY A 178 19.58 6.34 -17.60
N TRP A 179 18.40 6.36 -18.22
CA TRP A 179 17.96 7.44 -19.10
C TRP A 179 17.77 8.75 -18.35
N ASN A 180 18.09 9.86 -19.04
CA ASN A 180 17.77 11.19 -18.53
C ASN A 180 16.28 11.53 -18.71
N ASN A 181 15.85 12.62 -18.09
CA ASN A 181 14.45 13.08 -18.07
C ASN A 181 13.83 13.21 -19.47
N THR A 182 14.59 13.72 -20.45
CA THR A 182 14.14 13.84 -21.83
C THR A 182 13.91 12.47 -22.47
N GLN A 183 14.85 11.54 -22.29
CA GLN A 183 14.74 10.17 -22.81
C GLN A 183 13.56 9.41 -22.16
N LEU A 184 13.33 9.59 -20.86
CA LEU A 184 12.18 9.03 -20.15
C LEU A 184 10.85 9.50 -20.77
N PHE A 185 10.73 10.80 -21.04
CA PHE A 185 9.53 11.34 -21.67
C PHE A 185 9.35 10.86 -23.11
N TRP A 186 10.44 10.73 -23.88
CA TRP A 186 10.37 10.15 -25.23
C TRP A 186 9.86 8.72 -25.22
N HIS A 187 10.37 7.90 -24.29
CA HIS A 187 9.91 6.53 -24.12
C HIS A 187 8.42 6.49 -23.76
N LEU A 188 7.96 7.35 -22.85
CA LEU A 188 6.54 7.43 -22.50
C LEU A 188 5.66 7.74 -23.73
N VAL A 189 6.03 8.73 -24.53
CA VAL A 189 5.27 9.19 -25.71
C VAL A 189 5.26 8.16 -26.84
N ASN A 190 6.38 7.47 -27.07
CA ASN A 190 6.50 6.50 -28.16
C ASN A 190 5.96 5.13 -27.80
N THR A 191 6.05 4.75 -26.53
CA THR A 191 5.85 3.36 -26.11
C THR A 191 5.04 3.26 -24.82
N GLY A 192 5.40 4.02 -23.78
CA GLY A 192 4.87 3.82 -22.42
C GLY A 192 3.35 3.98 -22.32
N VAL A 193 2.76 5.00 -22.96
CA VAL A 193 1.29 5.17 -22.95
C VAL A 193 0.62 4.01 -23.69
N THR A 194 1.14 3.61 -24.85
CA THR A 194 0.56 2.51 -25.64
C THR A 194 0.69 1.16 -24.96
N GLU A 195 1.77 0.93 -24.20
CA GLU A 195 1.96 -0.26 -23.37
C GLU A 195 1.08 -0.25 -22.12
N GLY A 196 0.58 0.92 -21.71
CA GLY A 196 -0.21 1.07 -20.50
C GLY A 196 0.63 1.14 -19.23
N ARG A 197 1.89 1.56 -19.35
CA ARG A 197 2.81 1.74 -18.21
C ARG A 197 2.24 2.76 -17.22
N ARG A 198 2.50 2.56 -15.93
CA ARG A 198 2.06 3.48 -14.87
C ARG A 198 2.98 4.71 -14.81
N PHE A 199 2.43 5.91 -14.97
CA PHE A 199 3.19 7.17 -15.00
C PHE A 199 2.57 8.31 -14.18
N SER A 200 1.53 8.03 -13.40
CA SER A 200 0.81 8.96 -12.53
C SER A 200 0.33 8.20 -11.30
N VAL A 201 0.16 8.88 -10.16
CA VAL A 201 -0.51 8.27 -9.00
C VAL A 201 -2.03 8.26 -9.15
N THR A 202 -2.58 9.25 -9.84
CA THR A 202 -4.03 9.40 -10.02
C THR A 202 -4.61 8.66 -11.23
N PHE A 203 -3.78 8.24 -12.19
CA PHE A 203 -4.27 7.54 -13.38
C PHE A 203 -3.49 6.25 -13.70
N ASP A 204 -4.18 5.12 -13.60
CA ASP A 204 -3.76 3.79 -14.04
C ASP A 204 -4.76 3.34 -15.10
N VAL A 205 -4.29 3.20 -16.34
CA VAL A 205 -5.13 2.83 -17.46
C VAL A 205 -5.77 1.46 -17.27
N ASN A 206 -5.10 0.55 -16.55
CA ASN A 206 -5.57 -0.80 -16.30
C ASN A 206 -6.66 -0.80 -15.23
N TYR A 207 -6.42 -0.14 -14.09
CA TYR A 207 -7.47 0.12 -13.11
C TYR A 207 -8.70 0.78 -13.77
N TYR A 208 -8.49 1.82 -14.57
CA TYR A 208 -9.56 2.58 -15.19
C TYR A 208 -10.40 1.72 -16.15
N ARG A 209 -9.76 0.94 -17.02
CA ARG A 209 -10.48 -0.01 -17.89
C ARG A 209 -11.25 -1.07 -17.09
N ASN A 210 -10.60 -1.68 -16.10
CA ASN A 210 -11.16 -2.81 -15.37
C ASN A 210 -12.27 -2.42 -14.40
N THR A 211 -12.25 -1.17 -13.91
CA THR A 211 -13.29 -0.63 -13.03
C THR A 211 -14.58 -0.34 -13.79
N TYR A 212 -14.50 -0.09 -15.10
CA TYR A 212 -15.62 0.40 -15.90
C TYR A 212 -15.95 -0.53 -17.06
N PRO A 213 -16.94 -1.44 -16.90
CA PRO A 213 -17.32 -2.40 -17.93
C PRO A 213 -17.69 -1.79 -19.28
N ASP A 214 -18.25 -0.57 -19.29
CA ASP A 214 -18.58 0.17 -20.52
C ASP A 214 -17.32 0.52 -21.33
N LEU A 215 -16.22 0.89 -20.67
CA LEU A 215 -14.95 1.18 -21.33
C LEU A 215 -14.28 -0.10 -21.85
N ALA A 216 -14.37 -1.20 -21.08
CA ALA A 216 -13.88 -2.50 -21.51
C ALA A 216 -14.64 -3.00 -22.76
N GLN A 217 -15.97 -2.81 -22.80
CA GLN A 217 -16.80 -3.17 -23.95
C GLN A 217 -16.57 -2.27 -25.16
N ALA A 218 -16.25 -0.99 -24.95
CA ALA A 218 -15.94 -0.04 -26.03
C ALA A 218 -14.63 -0.37 -26.76
N GLY A 219 -13.78 -1.24 -26.20
CA GLY A 219 -12.55 -1.69 -26.86
C GLY A 219 -11.52 -0.57 -27.07
N LEU A 220 -11.56 0.46 -26.24
CA LEU A 220 -10.66 1.62 -26.35
C LEU A 220 -9.21 1.21 -26.07
N ASN A 221 -8.28 1.67 -26.91
CA ASN A 221 -6.85 1.49 -26.65
C ASN A 221 -6.37 2.38 -25.48
N ASN A 222 -5.16 2.15 -24.99
CA ASN A 222 -4.62 2.86 -23.82
C ASN A 222 -4.61 4.39 -24.00
N THR A 223 -4.25 4.88 -25.19
CA THR A 223 -4.27 6.31 -25.51
C THR A 223 -5.69 6.87 -25.45
N GLN A 224 -6.66 6.18 -26.04
CA GLN A 224 -8.07 6.57 -26.02
C GLN A 224 -8.68 6.55 -24.61
N LEU A 225 -8.23 5.64 -23.74
CA LEU A 225 -8.66 5.61 -22.34
C LEU A 225 -8.12 6.79 -21.54
N LEU A 226 -6.86 7.17 -21.77
CA LEU A 226 -6.30 8.39 -21.19
C LEU A 226 -7.04 9.63 -21.71
N GLU A 227 -7.27 9.73 -23.02
CA GLU A 227 -8.08 10.80 -23.63
C GLU A 227 -9.49 10.85 -23.00
N HIS A 228 -10.19 9.71 -22.94
CA HIS A 228 -11.51 9.62 -22.33
C HIS A 228 -11.48 10.08 -20.86
N PHE A 229 -10.48 9.65 -20.08
CA PHE A 229 -10.36 10.06 -18.69
C PHE A 229 -10.19 11.58 -18.57
N GLN A 230 -9.32 12.17 -19.38
CA GLN A 230 -9.09 13.62 -19.35
C GLN A 230 -10.34 14.41 -19.75
N ASP A 231 -11.05 13.97 -20.79
CA ASP A 231 -12.13 14.75 -21.39
C ASP A 231 -13.49 14.54 -20.73
N ASN A 232 -13.74 13.33 -20.22
CA ASN A 232 -15.05 12.93 -19.74
C ASN A 232 -14.98 12.25 -18.38
N GLY A 233 -14.14 11.22 -18.24
CA GLY A 233 -14.03 10.39 -17.05
C GLY A 233 -13.84 11.20 -15.77
N LEU A 234 -12.82 12.05 -15.75
CA LEU A 234 -12.52 12.91 -14.63
C LEU A 234 -13.49 14.09 -14.54
N ILE A 235 -13.58 14.87 -15.62
CA ILE A 235 -14.21 16.20 -15.59
C ILE A 235 -15.73 16.11 -15.46
N ASN A 236 -16.36 15.24 -16.26
CA ASN A 236 -17.82 15.16 -16.35
C ASN A 236 -18.40 14.09 -15.43
N GLU A 237 -17.71 12.97 -15.27
CA GLU A 237 -18.26 11.79 -14.59
C GLU A 237 -17.68 11.61 -13.17
N GLY A 238 -16.51 12.19 -12.88
CA GLY A 238 -15.76 12.00 -11.63
C GLY A 238 -15.45 10.53 -11.35
N ARG A 239 -15.04 9.79 -12.39
CA ARG A 239 -14.62 8.39 -12.31
C ARG A 239 -13.29 8.26 -11.57
N SER A 240 -13.14 7.15 -10.85
CA SER A 240 -11.91 6.73 -10.19
C SER A 240 -10.98 6.10 -11.22
N SER A 241 -9.75 6.57 -11.31
CA SER A 241 -8.81 6.11 -12.34
C SER A 241 -7.56 5.45 -11.78
N SER A 242 -7.44 5.34 -10.47
CA SER A 242 -6.48 4.47 -9.83
C SER A 242 -7.04 3.95 -8.51
N GLU A 243 -6.42 2.89 -8.01
CA GLU A 243 -6.58 2.43 -6.65
C GLU A 243 -6.24 3.54 -5.65
N SER A 244 -5.25 4.37 -5.96
CA SER A 244 -4.69 5.40 -5.09
C SER A 244 -5.50 6.72 -5.05
N PHE A 245 -6.47 6.92 -5.95
CA PHE A 245 -7.18 8.20 -6.06
C PHE A 245 -8.61 8.10 -6.61
N ASN A 246 -9.55 8.68 -5.85
CA ASN A 246 -10.94 8.89 -6.20
C ASN A 246 -11.33 10.36 -5.97
N VAL A 247 -11.57 11.11 -7.05
CA VAL A 247 -11.78 12.57 -6.98
C VAL A 247 -13.00 12.98 -6.16
N LYS A 248 -14.07 12.17 -6.19
CA LYS A 248 -15.30 12.45 -5.43
C LYS A 248 -15.07 12.27 -3.94
N TYR A 249 -14.40 11.17 -3.57
CA TYR A 249 -13.97 10.97 -2.19
C TYR A 249 -13.05 12.10 -1.75
N TYR A 250 -12.05 12.45 -2.55
CA TYR A 250 -11.06 13.46 -2.22
C TYR A 250 -11.71 14.82 -1.89
N LEU A 251 -12.60 15.33 -2.76
CA LEU A 251 -13.31 16.59 -2.50
C LEU A 251 -14.29 16.51 -1.32
N ASN A 252 -14.90 15.36 -1.07
CA ASN A 252 -15.80 15.18 0.06
C ASN A 252 -15.05 15.07 1.40
N ASN A 253 -13.85 14.49 1.37
CA ASN A 253 -13.03 14.25 2.56
C ASN A 253 -12.23 15.49 2.99
N TYR A 254 -12.02 16.46 2.08
CA TYR A 254 -11.27 17.70 2.36
C TYR A 254 -12.15 18.95 2.19
N PRO A 255 -12.82 19.40 3.26
CA PRO A 255 -13.70 20.57 3.21
C PRO A 255 -13.00 21.86 2.78
N ASP A 256 -11.69 21.99 3.01
CA ASP A 256 -10.89 23.14 2.57
C ASP A 256 -10.78 23.21 1.04
N LEU A 257 -10.58 22.08 0.36
CA LEU A 257 -10.56 22.03 -1.11
C LEU A 257 -11.95 22.32 -1.69
N LYS A 258 -13.00 21.85 -1.02
CA LYS A 258 -14.39 22.15 -1.38
C LYS A 258 -14.72 23.62 -1.18
N ALA A 259 -14.23 24.23 -0.09
CA ALA A 259 -14.41 25.66 0.19
C ALA A 259 -13.62 26.54 -0.79
N ALA A 260 -12.46 26.07 -1.26
CA ALA A 260 -11.71 26.69 -2.36
C ALA A 260 -12.41 26.57 -3.72
N GLY A 261 -13.51 25.82 -3.80
CA GLY A 261 -14.31 25.67 -5.01
C GLY A 261 -13.61 24.85 -6.11
N LEU A 262 -12.68 23.96 -5.74
CA LEU A 262 -11.94 23.18 -6.72
C LEU A 262 -12.87 22.26 -7.52
N ASN A 263 -12.74 22.28 -8.84
CA ASN A 263 -13.36 21.29 -9.71
C ASN A 263 -12.58 19.95 -9.69
N TYR A 264 -13.11 18.91 -10.34
CA TYR A 264 -12.48 17.57 -10.34
C TYR A 264 -11.07 17.56 -10.91
N GLN A 265 -10.80 18.33 -11.96
CA GLN A 265 -9.45 18.43 -12.53
C GLN A 265 -8.49 19.12 -11.55
N GLN A 266 -8.90 20.23 -10.95
CA GLN A 266 -8.10 20.95 -9.95
C GLN A 266 -7.84 20.10 -8.70
N ALA A 267 -8.81 19.29 -8.29
CA ALA A 267 -8.67 18.36 -7.17
C ALA A 267 -7.69 17.21 -7.48
N GLN A 268 -7.74 16.65 -8.69
CA GLN A 268 -6.76 15.66 -9.17
C GLN A 268 -5.35 16.25 -9.23
N GLN A 269 -5.22 17.45 -9.78
CA GLN A 269 -3.95 18.19 -9.84
C GLN A 269 -3.39 18.46 -8.44
N HIS A 270 -4.26 18.92 -7.54
CA HIS A 270 -3.88 19.14 -6.15
C HIS A 270 -3.34 17.86 -5.52
N PHE A 271 -3.99 16.71 -5.74
CA PHE A 271 -3.51 15.45 -5.20
C PHE A 271 -2.16 15.02 -5.78
N GLU A 272 -2.03 15.08 -7.11
CA GLU A 272 -0.81 14.67 -7.84
C GLU A 272 0.42 15.52 -7.42
N ILE A 273 0.22 16.80 -7.07
CA ILE A 273 1.31 17.73 -6.70
C ILE A 273 1.52 17.79 -5.18
N ASN A 274 0.44 18.00 -4.42
CA ASN A 274 0.49 18.38 -3.01
C ASN A 274 -0.10 17.31 -2.10
N GLY A 275 -1.14 16.59 -2.54
CA GLY A 275 -1.86 15.63 -1.71
C GLY A 275 -0.96 14.61 -1.02
N PHE A 276 0.05 14.10 -1.75
CA PHE A 276 1.06 13.22 -1.18
C PHE A 276 1.91 13.89 -0.08
N ARG A 277 2.38 15.11 -0.32
CA ARG A 277 3.20 15.89 0.65
C ARG A 277 2.39 16.30 1.88
N GLU A 278 1.12 16.58 1.67
CA GLU A 278 0.15 16.95 2.70
C GLU A 278 -0.45 15.75 3.42
N ARG A 279 -0.04 14.52 3.06
CA ARG A 279 -0.54 13.24 3.62
C ARG A 279 -2.06 13.10 3.52
N ARG A 280 -2.65 13.68 2.48
CA ARG A 280 -4.08 13.54 2.21
C ARG A 280 -4.33 12.17 1.59
N LEU A 281 -5.31 11.44 2.12
CA LEU A 281 -5.87 10.23 1.54
C LEU A 281 -6.58 10.54 0.22
N GLY A 282 -6.17 9.87 -0.86
CA GLY A 282 -6.79 10.01 -2.18
C GLY A 282 -8.03 9.12 -2.37
N ASN A 283 -8.18 8.09 -1.54
CA ASN A 283 -9.22 7.07 -1.62
C ASN A 283 -9.72 6.69 -0.21
N PRO A 284 -10.82 5.93 -0.09
CA PRO A 284 -11.35 5.47 1.20
C PRO A 284 -10.51 4.40 1.92
N SER A 285 -9.66 3.65 1.20
CA SER A 285 -8.83 2.58 1.78
C SER A 285 -7.57 3.10 2.47
N GLY A 286 -7.17 4.35 2.20
CA GLY A 286 -5.97 4.98 2.76
C GLY A 286 -4.64 4.47 2.17
N GLU A 287 -4.68 3.53 1.23
CA GLU A 287 -3.49 2.94 0.61
C GLU A 287 -2.96 3.80 -0.54
N ILE A 288 -1.64 4.06 -0.54
CA ILE A 288 -0.88 4.57 -1.69
C ILE A 288 -0.03 3.41 -2.19
N SER A 289 -0.42 2.78 -3.30
CA SER A 289 0.31 1.64 -3.88
C SER A 289 1.11 2.10 -5.09
N LEU A 290 2.44 2.01 -5.02
CA LEU A 290 3.31 2.03 -6.20
C LEU A 290 3.74 0.58 -6.45
N PRO A 291 3.30 -0.08 -7.55
CA PRO A 291 3.73 -1.45 -7.87
C PRO A 291 5.21 -1.50 -8.27
N THR A 292 5.91 -2.59 -7.95
CA THR A 292 7.29 -2.87 -8.37
C THR A 292 7.31 -4.02 -9.38
N ASP A 293 7.96 -3.83 -10.54
CA ASP A 293 8.19 -4.84 -11.61
C ASP A 293 8.87 -6.13 -11.08
N PRO A 294 8.39 -7.34 -11.43
CA PRO A 294 8.91 -8.60 -10.91
C PRO A 294 10.29 -9.03 -11.39
N GLY A 295 10.83 -8.41 -12.45
CA GLY A 295 12.18 -8.64 -12.94
C GLY A 295 12.33 -9.83 -13.89
N ASN A 296 13.34 -9.71 -14.76
CA ASN A 296 13.50 -10.51 -15.98
C ASN A 296 14.37 -11.78 -15.87
N THR A 297 14.85 -12.11 -14.67
CA THR A 297 15.71 -13.30 -14.43
C THR A 297 15.48 -13.85 -13.03
N THR A 298 15.88 -15.09 -12.77
CA THR A 298 15.81 -15.70 -11.43
C THR A 298 16.59 -14.92 -10.36
N ASN A 299 17.67 -14.21 -10.73
CA ASN A 299 18.47 -13.39 -9.81
C ASN A 299 17.73 -12.11 -9.37
N ASN A 300 16.84 -11.59 -10.22
CA ASN A 300 16.11 -10.35 -9.99
C ASN A 300 14.62 -10.60 -9.73
N ALA A 301 14.24 -11.84 -9.46
CA ALA A 301 12.86 -12.27 -9.31
C ALA A 301 12.18 -11.59 -8.11
N PHE A 302 10.91 -11.23 -8.25
CA PHE A 302 10.08 -10.74 -7.16
C PHE A 302 9.96 -11.80 -6.08
N ASN A 303 10.54 -11.52 -4.92
CA ASN A 303 10.65 -12.50 -3.86
C ASN A 303 9.43 -12.42 -2.94
N PHE A 304 8.52 -13.39 -3.07
CA PHE A 304 7.39 -13.58 -2.14
C PHE A 304 7.83 -14.05 -0.75
N GLY A 305 9.11 -14.37 -0.55
CA GLY A 305 9.59 -14.97 0.69
C GLY A 305 8.99 -16.36 0.87
N ILE A 306 8.47 -16.66 2.07
CA ILE A 306 7.79 -17.93 2.29
C ILE A 306 6.35 -17.88 1.81
N LEU A 307 6.00 -18.84 0.95
CA LEU A 307 4.63 -19.02 0.51
C LEU A 307 3.87 -19.89 1.51
N ASN A 308 3.11 -19.23 2.38
CA ASN A 308 2.11 -19.84 3.27
C ASN A 308 0.72 -19.31 2.88
N GLY A 309 -0.19 -20.19 2.46
CA GLY A 309 -1.51 -19.78 1.97
C GLY A 309 -1.45 -19.22 0.55
N SER A 310 -2.35 -18.26 0.22
CA SER A 310 -2.52 -17.72 -1.14
C SER A 310 -1.87 -16.34 -1.34
N ARG A 311 -1.44 -16.03 -2.55
CA ARG A 311 -0.91 -14.74 -3.02
C ARG A 311 -1.51 -14.42 -4.38
N ILE A 312 -1.83 -13.15 -4.61
CA ILE A 312 -2.31 -12.68 -5.91
C ILE A 312 -1.44 -11.49 -6.32
N VAL A 313 -0.90 -11.53 -7.54
CA VAL A 313 -0.23 -10.39 -8.17
C VAL A 313 -0.90 -10.10 -9.49
N LYS A 314 -0.99 -8.81 -9.81
CA LYS A 314 -1.45 -8.34 -11.11
C LYS A 314 -0.29 -7.64 -11.78
N GLU A 315 0.04 -8.06 -12.97
CA GLU A 315 1.12 -7.47 -13.75
C GLU A 315 0.86 -7.59 -15.25
N PHE A 316 1.87 -7.23 -16.02
CA PHE A 316 1.99 -7.19 -17.44
C PHE A 316 3.28 -7.89 -17.82
N VAL A 317 3.22 -8.72 -18.87
CA VAL A 317 4.41 -9.24 -19.52
C VAL A 317 4.39 -8.88 -21.00
N GLY A 318 5.49 -8.30 -21.46
CA GLY A 318 5.69 -7.84 -22.84
C GLY A 318 6.57 -8.76 -23.68
N SER A 319 6.56 -8.56 -24.99
CA SER A 319 7.28 -9.39 -25.98
C SER A 319 8.81 -9.48 -25.81
N ASN A 320 9.43 -8.61 -25.00
CA ASN A 320 10.85 -8.68 -24.62
C ASN A 320 11.04 -8.81 -23.10
N ASP A 321 10.03 -9.31 -22.43
CA ASP A 321 9.88 -9.30 -20.98
C ASP A 321 9.40 -10.67 -20.50
N ALA A 322 9.84 -11.05 -19.32
CA ALA A 322 9.47 -12.28 -18.66
C ALA A 322 9.50 -12.05 -17.16
N ASP A 323 8.38 -12.22 -16.48
CA ASP A 323 8.32 -11.97 -15.05
C ASP A 323 8.76 -13.20 -14.27
N TYR A 324 9.75 -13.00 -13.42
CA TYR A 324 10.21 -14.01 -12.50
C TYR A 324 9.72 -13.72 -11.09
N TYR A 325 9.09 -14.71 -10.48
CA TYR A 325 8.73 -14.70 -9.07
C TYR A 325 9.53 -15.77 -8.33
N ARG A 326 9.93 -15.50 -7.09
CA ARG A 326 10.64 -16.44 -6.22
C ARG A 326 9.82 -16.68 -4.96
N PHE A 327 9.73 -17.93 -4.53
CA PHE A 327 9.15 -18.29 -3.23
C PHE A 327 9.90 -19.44 -2.57
N THR A 328 9.70 -19.61 -1.27
CA THR A 328 10.27 -20.69 -0.46
C THR A 328 9.15 -21.44 0.26
N LEU A 329 9.29 -22.77 0.34
CA LEU A 329 8.41 -23.65 1.11
C LEU A 329 9.20 -24.24 2.27
N GLY A 330 8.66 -24.14 3.49
CA GLY A 330 9.29 -24.68 4.70
C GLY A 330 8.96 -26.15 4.98
N THR A 331 7.88 -26.67 4.39
CA THR A 331 7.41 -28.05 4.53
C THR A 331 6.94 -28.61 3.19
N ILE A 332 6.57 -29.88 3.14
CA ILE A 332 5.88 -30.45 1.98
C ILE A 332 4.51 -29.75 1.85
N ASN A 333 4.21 -29.20 0.68
CA ASN A 333 2.98 -28.47 0.40
C ASN A 333 2.28 -29.01 -0.86
N ASN A 334 0.95 -28.97 -0.87
CA ASN A 334 0.16 -28.96 -2.09
C ASN A 334 0.17 -27.53 -2.63
N PHE A 335 0.92 -27.31 -3.71
CA PHE A 335 1.05 -26.03 -4.38
C PHE A 335 0.08 -25.95 -5.57
N SER A 336 -0.55 -24.80 -5.73
CA SER A 336 -1.36 -24.45 -6.89
C SER A 336 -1.01 -23.07 -7.42
N LEU A 337 -1.15 -22.89 -8.73
CA LEU A 337 -0.95 -21.63 -9.45
C LEU A 337 -2.04 -21.49 -10.50
N THR A 338 -2.55 -20.27 -10.67
CA THR A 338 -3.44 -19.89 -11.77
C THR A 338 -2.99 -18.56 -12.37
N LEU A 339 -2.81 -18.52 -13.69
CA LEU A 339 -2.60 -17.29 -14.47
C LEU A 339 -3.89 -16.99 -15.24
N ASN A 340 -4.52 -15.85 -15.04
CA ASN A 340 -5.74 -15.47 -15.77
C ASN A 340 -5.77 -13.96 -16.06
N GLY A 341 -6.88 -13.45 -16.61
CA GLY A 341 -6.97 -12.02 -16.96
C GLY A 341 -6.12 -11.63 -18.17
N LEU A 342 -5.73 -12.62 -18.97
CA LEU A 342 -4.92 -12.48 -20.16
C LEU A 342 -5.65 -11.67 -21.24
N THR A 343 -4.98 -10.66 -21.78
CA THR A 343 -5.44 -9.89 -22.95
C THR A 343 -4.81 -10.40 -24.25
N SER A 344 -3.70 -11.13 -24.14
CA SER A 344 -3.04 -11.90 -25.20
C SER A 344 -2.39 -13.16 -24.56
N ASP A 345 -1.88 -14.05 -25.40
CA ASP A 345 -1.33 -15.34 -24.99
C ASP A 345 -0.05 -15.22 -24.13
N ALA A 346 -0.08 -15.82 -22.95
CA ALA A 346 1.08 -15.97 -22.07
C ALA A 346 1.04 -17.29 -21.31
N ASP A 347 2.24 -17.84 -21.17
CA ASP A 347 2.48 -19.14 -20.57
C ASP A 347 3.11 -18.98 -19.19
N VAL A 348 3.06 -20.06 -18.40
CA VAL A 348 3.69 -20.10 -17.09
C VAL A 348 4.52 -21.35 -16.88
N GLN A 349 5.65 -21.19 -16.20
CA GLN A 349 6.54 -22.26 -15.77
C GLN A 349 6.78 -22.20 -14.27
N LEU A 350 6.76 -23.37 -13.63
CA LEU A 350 7.30 -23.57 -12.28
C LEU A 350 8.70 -24.17 -12.41
N LEU A 351 9.68 -23.56 -11.74
CA LEU A 351 11.10 -23.90 -11.81
C LEU A 351 11.63 -24.31 -10.43
N ASP A 352 12.65 -25.17 -10.42
CA ASP A 352 13.41 -25.54 -9.23
C ASP A 352 14.42 -24.44 -8.82
N SER A 353 15.15 -24.66 -7.73
CA SER A 353 16.13 -23.71 -7.21
C SER A 353 17.30 -23.43 -8.15
N ASN A 354 17.56 -24.32 -9.11
CA ASN A 354 18.63 -24.19 -10.11
C ASN A 354 18.11 -23.53 -11.41
N GLY A 355 16.81 -23.19 -11.47
CA GLY A 355 16.16 -22.62 -12.64
C GLY A 355 15.72 -23.66 -13.68
N ASN A 356 15.74 -24.96 -13.36
CA ASN A 356 15.23 -25.98 -14.26
C ASN A 356 13.70 -26.06 -14.17
N THR A 357 13.03 -26.24 -15.30
CA THR A 357 11.57 -26.41 -15.34
C THR A 357 11.15 -27.70 -14.64
N ILE A 358 10.25 -27.56 -13.66
CA ILE A 358 9.55 -28.68 -13.01
C ILE A 358 8.31 -29.04 -13.83
N ILE A 359 7.48 -28.03 -14.12
CA ILE A 359 6.23 -28.18 -14.85
C ILE A 359 5.83 -26.84 -15.48
N SER A 360 5.05 -26.90 -16.55
CA SER A 360 4.59 -25.73 -17.29
C SER A 360 3.12 -25.88 -17.68
N SER A 361 2.48 -24.77 -18.00
CA SER A 361 1.15 -24.71 -18.60
C SER A 361 1.21 -23.75 -19.79
N TYR A 362 0.57 -24.13 -20.90
CA TYR A 362 0.65 -23.46 -22.21
C TYR A 362 -0.71 -23.41 -22.95
N ASN A 363 -1.78 -23.01 -22.28
CA ASN A 363 -3.09 -22.93 -22.94
C ASN A 363 -3.13 -21.73 -23.90
N SER A 364 -3.53 -21.99 -25.14
CA SER A 364 -3.54 -20.95 -26.16
C SER A 364 -4.50 -19.79 -25.87
N SER A 365 -4.22 -18.63 -26.47
CA SER A 365 -5.07 -17.43 -26.51
C SER A 365 -5.19 -16.70 -25.17
N THR A 366 -6.36 -16.68 -24.54
CA THR A 366 -6.59 -15.95 -23.26
C THR A 366 -7.10 -16.89 -22.18
N LEU A 367 -7.00 -18.19 -22.43
CA LEU A 367 -7.38 -19.21 -21.48
C LEU A 367 -6.42 -19.17 -20.28
N ALA A 368 -6.95 -19.51 -19.10
CA ALA A 368 -6.15 -19.46 -17.89
C ALA A 368 -5.11 -20.59 -17.87
N GLU A 369 -3.90 -20.29 -17.41
CA GLU A 369 -2.91 -21.31 -17.07
C GLU A 369 -3.16 -21.86 -15.67
N THR A 370 -2.91 -23.14 -15.44
CA THR A 370 -3.03 -23.73 -14.11
C THR A 370 -1.98 -24.80 -13.86
N ILE A 371 -1.31 -24.73 -12.72
CA ILE A 371 -0.38 -25.75 -12.24
C ILE A 371 -0.84 -26.20 -10.86
N ASN A 372 -0.92 -27.52 -10.63
CA ASN A 372 -1.13 -28.11 -9.31
C ASN A 372 -0.05 -29.16 -9.09
N GLN A 373 0.76 -29.02 -8.04
CA GLN A 373 1.90 -29.89 -7.80
C GLN A 373 2.18 -30.02 -6.30
N GLN A 374 2.51 -31.24 -5.83
CA GLN A 374 3.09 -31.39 -4.50
C GLN A 374 4.57 -31.05 -4.55
N LEU A 375 5.00 -30.13 -3.68
CA LEU A 375 6.38 -29.63 -3.62
C LEU A 375 6.98 -29.94 -2.25
N ASN A 376 8.25 -30.35 -2.26
CA ASN A 376 9.06 -30.52 -1.06
C ASN A 376 9.49 -29.15 -0.49
N PRO A 377 10.03 -29.09 0.75
CA PRO A 377 10.67 -27.88 1.23
C PRO A 377 11.79 -27.46 0.28
N GLY A 378 11.85 -26.18 -0.06
CA GLY A 378 12.82 -25.69 -1.05
C GLY A 378 12.49 -24.29 -1.57
N THR A 379 13.40 -23.75 -2.38
CA THR A 379 13.18 -22.51 -3.14
C THR A 379 12.72 -22.87 -4.54
N TYR A 380 11.72 -22.14 -5.02
CA TYR A 380 11.10 -22.32 -6.33
C TYR A 380 10.95 -20.97 -7.02
N TYR A 381 10.86 -21.00 -8.35
CA TYR A 381 10.59 -19.82 -9.15
C TYR A 381 9.38 -20.04 -10.06
N ILE A 382 8.69 -18.96 -10.39
CA ILE A 382 7.68 -18.94 -11.44
C ILE A 382 8.18 -18.00 -12.52
N LYS A 383 8.03 -18.42 -13.77
CA LYS A 383 8.28 -17.56 -14.93
C LYS A 383 6.97 -17.39 -15.68
N VAL A 384 6.52 -16.15 -15.81
CA VAL A 384 5.43 -15.75 -16.72
C VAL A 384 6.07 -15.13 -17.96
N TYR A 385 5.64 -15.52 -19.15
CA TYR A 385 6.21 -15.00 -20.40
C TYR A 385 5.18 -15.06 -21.52
N PRO A 386 5.20 -14.10 -22.46
CA PRO A 386 4.26 -14.12 -23.57
C PRO A 386 4.57 -15.26 -24.53
N TYR A 387 3.54 -15.73 -25.23
CA TYR A 387 3.70 -16.68 -26.33
C TYR A 387 4.67 -16.11 -27.38
N GLN A 388 5.57 -16.94 -27.90
CA GLN A 388 6.71 -16.55 -28.75
C GLN A 388 6.30 -16.09 -30.16
N GLN A 389 5.61 -14.95 -30.23
CA GLN A 389 5.35 -14.19 -31.44
C GLN A 389 5.63 -12.72 -31.15
N SER A 390 6.37 -12.06 -32.05
CA SER A 390 6.73 -10.65 -31.91
C SER A 390 5.48 -9.78 -31.73
N GLY A 391 5.46 -8.94 -30.69
CA GLY A 391 4.37 -8.02 -30.37
C GLY A 391 3.27 -8.57 -29.45
N VAL A 392 3.40 -9.79 -28.90
CA VAL A 392 2.47 -10.31 -27.89
C VAL A 392 2.79 -9.68 -26.54
N ASN A 393 1.82 -8.95 -26.02
CA ASN A 393 1.87 -8.22 -24.77
C ASN A 393 0.58 -8.52 -24.00
N THR A 394 0.66 -8.88 -22.72
CA THR A 394 -0.53 -9.26 -21.98
C THR A 394 -0.45 -8.88 -20.51
N ASN A 395 -1.56 -8.37 -19.99
CA ASN A 395 -1.74 -8.29 -18.55
C ASN A 395 -2.14 -9.66 -18.01
N TYR A 396 -1.84 -9.94 -16.75
CA TYR A 396 -2.26 -11.17 -16.09
C TYR A 396 -2.54 -10.93 -14.60
N ASN A 397 -3.36 -11.81 -14.03
CA ASN A 397 -3.42 -12.03 -12.60
C ASN A 397 -2.79 -13.40 -12.31
N LEU A 398 -1.73 -13.42 -11.50
CA LEU A 398 -1.07 -14.61 -11.03
C LEU A 398 -1.52 -14.90 -9.60
N THR A 399 -2.25 -16.00 -9.42
CA THR A 399 -2.65 -16.51 -8.11
C THR A 399 -1.78 -17.71 -7.75
N LEU A 400 -1.14 -17.69 -6.58
CA LEU A 400 -0.32 -18.78 -6.04
C LEU A 400 -0.92 -19.25 -4.73
N SER A 401 -0.92 -20.54 -4.44
CA SER A 401 -1.32 -21.07 -3.15
C SER A 401 -0.46 -22.26 -2.75
N ALA A 402 -0.06 -22.32 -1.47
CA ALA A 402 0.62 -23.48 -0.91
C ALA A 402 -0.05 -23.87 0.42
N THR A 403 -0.50 -25.12 0.49
CA THR A 403 -1.11 -25.69 1.70
C THR A 403 -0.27 -26.88 2.19
N PRO A 404 0.22 -26.89 3.43
CA PRO A 404 1.02 -28.00 3.95
C PRO A 404 0.24 -29.33 3.87
N THR A 405 0.90 -30.40 3.43
CA THR A 405 0.26 -31.72 3.29
C THR A 405 0.04 -32.45 4.61
N SER A 406 0.67 -31.94 5.67
CA SER A 406 0.38 -32.20 7.07
C SER A 406 0.81 -30.98 7.89
N PRO A 407 0.11 -30.63 9.00
CA PRO A 407 0.55 -29.52 9.85
C PRO A 407 1.98 -29.84 10.35
N PRO A 408 2.96 -28.94 10.15
CA PRO A 408 4.29 -29.14 10.69
C PRO A 408 4.19 -29.19 12.22
N ALA A 409 4.85 -30.15 12.87
CA ALA A 409 5.10 -30.06 14.30
C ALA A 409 5.82 -28.72 14.57
N SER A 410 5.23 -27.86 15.42
CA SER A 410 5.76 -26.54 15.73
C SER A 410 7.15 -26.69 16.38
N VAL A 411 8.22 -26.39 15.63
CA VAL A 411 9.57 -26.34 16.22
C VAL A 411 9.74 -24.97 16.84
N PHE A 412 9.67 -24.94 18.16
CA PHE A 412 9.91 -23.75 18.99
C PHE A 412 11.23 -23.06 18.60
N SER A 413 11.17 -21.75 18.34
CA SER A 413 12.30 -20.86 18.08
C SER A 413 12.73 -20.17 19.38
N SER A 414 14.04 -20.08 19.62
CA SER A 414 14.53 -19.33 20.79
C SER A 414 14.33 -17.83 20.69
N ILE A 415 14.00 -17.32 19.50
CA ILE A 415 13.70 -15.91 19.24
C ILE A 415 12.20 -15.68 19.27
N TYR A 416 11.45 -16.34 18.37
CA TYR A 416 10.03 -16.08 18.14
C TYR A 416 9.08 -17.06 18.82
N GLY A 417 9.60 -17.99 19.63
CA GLY A 417 8.81 -19.04 20.26
C GLY A 417 8.10 -19.90 19.21
N TYR A 418 6.78 -20.00 19.31
CA TYR A 418 5.95 -20.77 18.39
C TYR A 418 5.60 -20.03 17.09
N GLY A 419 5.98 -18.75 16.96
CA GLY A 419 5.76 -17.95 15.76
C GLY A 419 4.59 -16.96 15.86
N ILE A 420 4.17 -16.45 14.71
CA ILE A 420 3.10 -15.44 14.58
C ILE A 420 1.75 -16.09 14.90
N VAL A 421 0.98 -15.44 15.76
CA VAL A 421 -0.38 -15.86 16.06
C VAL A 421 -1.29 -15.78 14.84
N ASP A 422 -2.15 -16.79 14.66
CA ASP A 422 -3.16 -16.84 13.60
C ASP A 422 -4.53 -17.06 14.25
N ALA A 423 -5.38 -16.02 14.22
CA ALA A 423 -6.69 -16.03 14.86
C ALA A 423 -7.64 -17.04 14.20
N ALA A 424 -7.65 -17.09 12.87
CA ALA A 424 -8.48 -18.02 12.10
C ALA A 424 -8.14 -19.48 12.44
N ALA A 425 -6.86 -19.83 12.45
CA ALA A 425 -6.40 -21.18 12.79
C ALA A 425 -6.67 -21.51 14.27
N ALA A 426 -6.42 -20.56 15.19
CA ALA A 426 -6.64 -20.76 16.62
C ALA A 426 -8.13 -20.99 16.94
N VAL A 427 -9.01 -20.14 16.41
CA VAL A 427 -10.45 -20.24 16.65
C VAL A 427 -11.06 -21.46 15.96
N ALA A 428 -10.64 -21.79 14.74
CA ALA A 428 -11.07 -23.02 14.09
C ALA A 428 -10.72 -24.26 14.92
N LYS A 429 -9.48 -24.33 15.43
CA LYS A 429 -9.03 -25.44 16.27
C LYS A 429 -9.73 -25.48 17.62
N ALA A 430 -10.05 -24.32 18.21
CA ALA A 430 -10.86 -24.21 19.43
C ALA A 430 -12.27 -24.84 19.31
N ILE A 431 -12.83 -24.85 18.10
CA ILE A 431 -14.14 -25.47 17.80
C ILE A 431 -14.03 -26.81 17.05
N GLY A 432 -12.82 -27.39 16.95
CA GLY A 432 -12.60 -28.69 16.32
C GLY A 432 -12.76 -28.70 14.79
N GLN A 433 -12.57 -27.56 14.12
CA GLN A 433 -12.63 -27.42 12.66
C GLN A 433 -11.24 -27.23 12.03
N SER A 434 -11.16 -27.45 10.73
CA SER A 434 -10.02 -26.99 9.91
C SER A 434 -9.97 -25.46 9.85
N ALA A 435 -8.77 -24.89 9.68
CA ALA A 435 -8.57 -23.44 9.55
C ALA A 435 -9.57 -22.81 8.57
N PHE A 436 -10.05 -21.61 8.90
CA PHE A 436 -11.02 -20.91 8.07
C PHE A 436 -10.38 -20.46 6.75
N ALA A 437 -11.18 -20.38 5.69
CA ALA A 437 -10.73 -19.86 4.41
C ALA A 437 -10.38 -18.37 4.55
N ASN A 438 -9.23 -17.98 4.00
CA ASN A 438 -8.79 -16.59 4.01
C ASN A 438 -9.78 -15.71 3.24
N LEU A 439 -10.00 -14.51 3.77
CA LEU A 439 -10.80 -13.48 3.11
C LEU A 439 -9.89 -12.52 2.34
N ALA A 440 -10.48 -11.74 1.44
CA ALA A 440 -9.78 -10.60 0.89
C ALA A 440 -9.40 -9.67 2.04
N SER A 441 -8.14 -9.21 2.05
CA SER A 441 -7.66 -8.23 3.02
C SER A 441 -8.60 -7.03 3.06
N VAL A 442 -9.03 -6.66 4.26
CA VAL A 442 -9.87 -5.49 4.53
C VAL A 442 -9.03 -4.28 4.92
N GLY A 443 -7.71 -4.45 5.02
CA GLY A 443 -6.74 -3.44 5.40
C GLY A 443 -6.55 -3.35 6.92
N GLY A 444 -5.31 -3.15 7.36
CA GLY A 444 -4.94 -2.92 8.76
C GLY A 444 -4.29 -4.11 9.47
N ASP A 445 -3.76 -3.87 10.66
CA ASP A 445 -2.94 -4.82 11.42
C ASP A 445 -3.69 -6.11 11.83
N ASN A 446 -5.03 -6.06 11.94
CA ASN A 446 -5.90 -7.22 12.20
C ASN A 446 -5.81 -8.30 11.11
N ASP A 447 -5.52 -7.91 9.86
CA ASP A 447 -5.35 -8.84 8.74
C ASP A 447 -4.05 -9.63 8.87
N THR A 448 -3.03 -9.06 9.53
CA THR A 448 -1.73 -9.72 9.74
C THR A 448 -1.85 -10.96 10.65
N VAL A 449 -2.94 -11.04 11.41
CA VAL A 449 -3.25 -12.16 12.32
C VAL A 449 -4.58 -12.85 11.97
N ASN A 450 -5.14 -12.65 10.77
CA ASN A 450 -6.33 -13.32 10.25
C ASN A 450 -7.59 -13.19 11.15
N VAL A 451 -7.80 -12.02 11.74
CA VAL A 451 -8.98 -11.73 12.57
C VAL A 451 -10.28 -11.57 11.76
N PRO A 452 -10.30 -10.94 10.57
CA PRO A 452 -11.53 -10.80 9.78
C PRO A 452 -12.20 -12.14 9.41
N GLU A 453 -11.42 -13.18 9.16
CA GLU A 453 -11.92 -14.55 8.92
C GLU A 453 -12.74 -15.07 10.10
N VAL A 454 -12.34 -14.72 11.32
CA VAL A 454 -13.06 -15.08 12.54
C VAL A 454 -14.35 -14.28 12.67
N TRP A 455 -14.31 -12.97 12.37
CA TRP A 455 -15.50 -12.11 12.38
C TRP A 455 -16.56 -12.58 11.37
N ALA A 456 -16.15 -13.03 10.19
CA ALA A 456 -17.06 -13.58 9.18
C ALA A 456 -17.78 -14.86 9.65
N ARG A 457 -17.26 -15.53 10.68
CA ARG A 457 -17.93 -16.66 11.36
C ARG A 457 -18.83 -16.23 12.52
N GLY A 458 -18.95 -14.92 12.79
CA GLY A 458 -19.78 -14.36 13.85
C GLY A 458 -19.13 -14.32 15.23
N TYR A 459 -17.86 -14.75 15.36
CA TYR A 459 -17.13 -14.67 16.63
C TYR A 459 -16.48 -13.31 16.76
N THR A 460 -16.91 -12.54 17.76
CA THR A 460 -16.56 -11.12 17.91
C THR A 460 -16.18 -10.74 19.34
N GLY A 461 -16.04 -11.75 20.22
CA GLY A 461 -15.75 -11.57 21.64
C GLY A 461 -16.96 -11.32 22.54
N GLN A 462 -18.18 -11.40 22.00
CA GLN A 462 -19.42 -11.22 22.76
C GLN A 462 -19.44 -12.09 24.03
N GLY A 463 -19.76 -11.49 25.17
CA GLY A 463 -19.87 -12.17 26.47
C GLY A 463 -18.54 -12.46 27.17
N ILE A 464 -17.41 -11.99 26.61
CA ILE A 464 -16.09 -12.10 27.24
C ILE A 464 -15.70 -10.77 27.87
N THR A 465 -15.20 -10.83 29.11
CA THR A 465 -14.56 -9.69 29.77
C THR A 465 -13.05 -9.86 29.73
N VAL A 466 -12.35 -8.84 29.21
CA VAL A 466 -10.89 -8.73 29.18
C VAL A 466 -10.46 -7.65 30.18
N ALA A 467 -9.72 -8.01 31.21
CA ALA A 467 -9.11 -7.04 32.11
C ALA A 467 -7.81 -6.49 31.51
N VAL A 468 -7.61 -5.19 31.60
CA VAL A 468 -6.41 -4.51 31.13
C VAL A 468 -5.74 -3.85 32.32
N ILE A 469 -4.61 -4.41 32.75
CA ILE A 469 -3.82 -3.91 33.88
C ILE A 469 -2.74 -2.97 33.32
N ASP A 470 -2.94 -1.65 33.47
CA ASP A 470 -2.12 -0.63 32.80
C ASP A 470 -2.13 0.75 33.53
N ASP A 471 -1.79 1.83 32.84
CA ASP A 471 -1.75 3.23 33.32
C ASP A 471 -3.15 3.92 33.39
N GLY A 472 -4.21 3.14 33.16
CA GLY A 472 -5.60 3.55 33.11
C GLY A 472 -6.15 3.62 31.69
N ILE A 473 -7.46 3.87 31.56
CA ILE A 473 -8.16 3.86 30.26
C ILE A 473 -9.11 5.04 30.20
N ASP A 474 -9.12 5.76 29.07
CA ASP A 474 -10.14 6.76 28.78
C ASP A 474 -11.49 6.06 28.52
N ILE A 475 -12.22 5.78 29.60
CA ILE A 475 -13.53 5.11 29.54
C ILE A 475 -14.61 5.95 28.83
N ASN A 476 -14.34 7.24 28.59
CA ASN A 476 -15.23 8.15 27.88
C ASN A 476 -14.92 8.25 26.39
N HIS A 477 -13.82 7.65 25.94
CA HIS A 477 -13.44 7.61 24.53
C HIS A 477 -14.60 7.05 23.70
N GLN A 478 -14.99 7.77 22.64
CA GLN A 478 -16.17 7.46 21.82
C GLN A 478 -16.14 6.04 21.25
N ASP A 479 -14.93 5.55 21.03
CA ASP A 479 -14.64 4.24 20.46
C ASP A 479 -14.43 3.11 21.48
N LEU A 480 -14.43 3.43 22.78
CA LEU A 480 -14.27 2.45 23.87
C LEU A 480 -15.47 2.39 24.78
N ARG A 481 -16.16 3.51 25.02
CA ARG A 481 -17.24 3.65 26.02
C ARG A 481 -18.35 2.60 25.90
N GLY A 482 -18.63 2.11 24.70
CA GLY A 482 -19.63 1.05 24.44
C GLY A 482 -19.22 -0.31 24.99
N ASN A 483 -17.91 -0.55 25.09
CA ASN A 483 -17.30 -1.80 25.52
C ASN A 483 -16.70 -1.73 26.93
N ILE A 484 -16.81 -0.62 27.66
CA ILE A 484 -16.33 -0.58 29.05
C ILE A 484 -17.19 -1.50 29.94
N TRP A 485 -16.51 -2.30 30.75
CA TRP A 485 -17.10 -3.16 31.77
C TRP A 485 -17.70 -2.31 32.88
N ARG A 486 -18.78 -2.81 33.46
CA ARG A 486 -19.44 -2.18 34.60
C ARG A 486 -19.67 -3.21 35.69
N ASN A 487 -19.27 -2.91 36.91
CA ASN A 487 -19.65 -3.69 38.08
C ASN A 487 -21.16 -3.48 38.32
N THR A 488 -21.99 -4.47 37.99
CA THR A 488 -23.44 -4.38 38.20
C THR A 488 -23.85 -4.66 39.65
N ARG A 489 -22.89 -4.99 40.51
CA ARG A 489 -23.12 -5.23 41.94
C ARG A 489 -22.92 -3.98 42.81
N GLU A 490 -22.43 -2.89 42.22
CA GLU A 490 -22.20 -1.61 42.89
C GLU A 490 -23.28 -0.57 42.55
N ILE A 491 -23.62 0.27 43.53
CA ILE A 491 -24.44 1.47 43.35
C ILE A 491 -23.48 2.66 43.22
N ALA A 492 -23.50 3.32 42.06
CA ALA A 492 -22.56 4.39 41.76
C ALA A 492 -22.62 5.55 42.77
N ASP A 493 -21.45 5.91 43.29
CA ASP A 493 -21.17 7.11 44.07
C ASP A 493 -21.93 7.18 45.41
N ASN A 494 -22.27 6.04 46.01
CA ASN A 494 -22.87 5.99 47.35
C ASN A 494 -21.80 5.95 48.47
N GLY A 495 -20.52 5.74 48.11
CA GLY A 495 -19.40 5.68 49.05
C GLY A 495 -19.36 4.40 49.89
N ILE A 496 -20.04 3.34 49.43
CA ILE A 496 -20.14 2.02 50.06
C ILE A 496 -19.52 0.99 49.10
N ASP A 497 -18.94 -0.06 49.66
CA ASP A 497 -18.56 -1.29 48.92
C ASP A 497 -19.77 -2.23 49.00
N ASP A 498 -20.67 -2.13 48.02
CA ASP A 498 -21.98 -2.80 48.03
C ASP A 498 -21.83 -4.31 47.81
N ASP A 499 -20.87 -4.72 46.99
CA ASP A 499 -20.60 -6.12 46.66
C ASP A 499 -19.62 -6.80 47.63
N ARG A 500 -19.03 -6.01 48.54
CA ARG A 500 -18.10 -6.42 49.61
C ARG A 500 -16.83 -7.08 49.07
N ASN A 501 -16.38 -6.64 47.89
CA ASN A 501 -15.15 -7.12 47.27
C ASN A 501 -13.88 -6.41 47.82
N GLY A 502 -14.05 -5.40 48.68
CA GLY A 502 -12.99 -4.60 49.29
C GLY A 502 -12.72 -3.27 48.60
N TYR A 503 -13.50 -2.89 47.57
CA TYR A 503 -13.25 -1.74 46.71
C TYR A 503 -14.50 -0.86 46.55
N ILE A 504 -14.54 0.24 47.29
CA ILE A 504 -15.69 1.16 47.34
C ILE A 504 -15.94 1.81 45.97
N ASP A 505 -17.18 1.71 45.45
CA ASP A 505 -17.64 2.31 44.19
C ASP A 505 -16.76 1.93 42.97
N ASP A 506 -16.29 0.69 42.83
CA ASP A 506 -15.45 0.22 41.72
C ASP A 506 -16.23 0.00 40.39
N ILE A 507 -17.07 0.96 40.03
CA ILE A 507 -18.10 0.88 38.97
C ILE A 507 -17.55 0.46 37.61
N ASN A 508 -16.36 0.92 37.24
CA ASN A 508 -15.73 0.59 35.96
C ASN A 508 -14.37 -0.10 36.13
N GLY A 509 -14.06 -0.58 37.34
CA GLY A 509 -12.77 -1.12 37.70
C GLY A 509 -12.13 -0.37 38.86
N TRP A 510 -10.85 -0.67 39.13
CA TRP A 510 -10.14 -0.15 40.28
C TRP A 510 -8.77 0.42 39.95
N ASN A 511 -8.35 1.45 40.70
CA ASN A 511 -7.01 2.01 40.67
C ASN A 511 -6.21 1.55 41.89
N PHE A 512 -5.32 0.59 41.69
CA PHE A 512 -4.35 0.11 42.68
C PHE A 512 -3.14 1.03 42.87
N GLY A 513 -2.93 1.98 41.96
CA GLY A 513 -1.90 3.01 42.05
C GLY A 513 -2.21 4.07 43.12
N LEU A 514 -3.47 4.53 43.14
CA LEU A 514 -3.97 5.56 44.05
C LEU A 514 -4.98 5.03 45.09
N TYR A 515 -5.30 3.74 45.02
CA TYR A 515 -6.24 3.03 45.90
C TYR A 515 -7.63 3.68 45.93
N ASN A 516 -8.22 3.90 44.75
CA ASN A 516 -9.55 4.49 44.60
C ASN A 516 -10.23 4.04 43.28
N LYS A 517 -11.45 4.54 43.04
CA LYS A 517 -12.25 4.23 41.83
C LYS A 517 -11.81 4.90 40.52
N ASN A 518 -10.79 5.75 40.54
CA ASN A 518 -10.40 6.53 39.35
C ASN A 518 -9.56 5.71 38.38
N VAL A 519 -10.21 5.07 37.40
CA VAL A 519 -9.58 4.28 36.34
C VAL A 519 -9.13 5.11 35.13
N LEU A 520 -9.33 6.43 35.14
CA LEU A 520 -8.94 7.30 34.03
C LEU A 520 -7.42 7.25 33.80
N PRO A 521 -6.98 7.46 32.56
CA PRO A 521 -5.60 7.22 32.20
C PRO A 521 -4.70 8.33 32.73
N SER A 522 -3.44 7.99 32.97
CA SER A 522 -2.36 8.94 33.28
C SER A 522 -1.46 9.22 32.10
N GLY A 523 -1.35 8.28 31.16
CA GLY A 523 -0.71 8.43 29.86
C GLY A 523 -1.64 7.96 28.73
N SER A 524 -1.08 7.68 27.56
CA SER A 524 -1.84 7.16 26.42
C SER A 524 -1.88 5.64 26.34
N HIS A 525 -1.02 4.95 27.09
CA HIS A 525 -0.63 3.56 26.82
C HIS A 525 -1.77 2.57 27.05
N GLY A 526 -2.42 2.60 28.21
CA GLY A 526 -3.53 1.69 28.52
C GLY A 526 -4.75 1.90 27.64
N THR A 527 -5.01 3.14 27.23
CA THR A 527 -6.07 3.46 26.26
C THR A 527 -5.75 2.89 24.88
N HIS A 528 -4.48 2.94 24.45
CA HIS A 528 -4.02 2.38 23.18
C HIS A 528 -4.14 0.85 23.14
N VAL A 529 -3.70 0.20 24.21
CA VAL A 529 -3.85 -1.26 24.38
C VAL A 529 -5.33 -1.66 24.39
N ALA A 530 -6.19 -0.92 25.10
CA ALA A 530 -7.62 -1.19 25.16
C ALA A 530 -8.30 -1.10 23.78
N GLY A 531 -7.94 -0.11 22.96
CA GLY A 531 -8.44 0.00 21.58
C GLY A 531 -8.02 -1.15 20.68
N THR A 532 -6.76 -1.61 20.81
CA THR A 532 -6.24 -2.77 20.07
C THR A 532 -7.08 -4.02 20.39
N ILE A 533 -7.46 -4.19 21.66
CA ILE A 533 -8.25 -5.33 22.11
C ILE A 533 -9.71 -5.19 21.66
N ALA A 534 -10.40 -4.09 21.98
CA ALA A 534 -11.86 -4.01 21.87
C ALA A 534 -12.42 -2.62 21.54
N ALA A 535 -11.75 -1.82 20.70
CA ALA A 535 -12.43 -0.69 20.08
C ALA A 535 -13.70 -1.15 19.33
N VAL A 536 -14.77 -0.37 19.47
CA VAL A 536 -16.12 -0.73 19.01
C VAL A 536 -16.17 -0.65 17.49
N ASN A 537 -16.80 -1.63 16.84
CA ASN A 537 -17.09 -1.55 15.40
C ASN A 537 -18.27 -0.59 15.14
N ASN A 538 -18.00 0.72 15.17
CA ASN A 538 -19.00 1.79 15.08
C ASN A 538 -18.80 2.72 13.85
N GLY A 539 -17.83 2.43 12.99
CA GLY A 539 -17.48 3.27 11.83
C GLY A 539 -16.65 4.52 12.15
N ILE A 540 -16.09 4.62 13.35
CA ILE A 540 -15.22 5.69 13.82
C ILE A 540 -13.87 5.05 14.19
N GLY A 541 -12.76 5.72 13.91
CA GLY A 541 -11.47 5.32 14.47
C GLY A 541 -10.99 3.94 14.04
N VAL A 542 -10.91 3.02 15.00
CA VAL A 542 -10.36 1.67 14.82
C VAL A 542 -11.34 0.60 15.29
N THR A 543 -11.16 -0.63 14.86
CA THR A 543 -11.92 -1.78 15.36
C THR A 543 -10.97 -2.74 16.06
N GLY A 544 -11.23 -3.00 17.34
CA GLY A 544 -10.44 -3.94 18.12
C GLY A 544 -10.71 -5.38 17.73
N VAL A 545 -9.77 -6.27 18.03
CA VAL A 545 -9.86 -7.71 17.72
C VAL A 545 -11.17 -8.34 18.20
N VAL A 546 -11.66 -7.93 19.37
CA VAL A 546 -12.91 -8.37 19.99
C VAL A 546 -13.86 -7.19 20.23
N TYR A 547 -14.35 -6.61 19.14
CA TYR A 547 -15.19 -5.40 19.19
C TYR A 547 -16.54 -5.54 19.92
N ASN A 548 -16.93 -6.72 20.40
CA ASN A 548 -18.11 -6.96 21.25
C ASN A 548 -17.75 -7.46 22.68
N ALA A 549 -16.46 -7.53 23.03
CA ALA A 549 -16.03 -7.86 24.39
C ALA A 549 -16.15 -6.67 25.33
N ARG A 550 -16.10 -6.94 26.65
CA ARG A 550 -16.03 -5.90 27.68
C ARG A 550 -14.60 -5.70 28.17
N ILE A 551 -14.15 -4.45 28.25
CA ILE A 551 -12.85 -4.08 28.84
C ILE A 551 -13.05 -3.72 30.30
N MET A 552 -12.34 -4.38 31.21
CA MET A 552 -12.26 -4.02 32.63
C MET A 552 -10.94 -3.25 32.88
N PRO A 553 -11.00 -1.91 32.95
CA PRO A 553 -9.86 -1.09 33.35
C PRO A 553 -9.35 -1.44 34.75
N ILE A 554 -8.06 -1.72 34.87
CA ILE A 554 -7.39 -1.86 36.16
C ILE A 554 -6.14 -1.00 36.11
N ARG A 555 -6.12 0.09 36.88
CA ARG A 555 -5.00 1.02 36.87
C ARG A 555 -3.99 0.64 37.95
N VAL A 556 -2.72 0.53 37.60
CA VAL A 556 -1.61 0.29 38.54
C VAL A 556 -0.60 1.44 38.60
N SER A 557 -0.80 2.52 37.82
CA SER A 557 0.02 3.73 37.90
C SER A 557 -0.46 4.69 38.99
N ASN A 558 0.47 5.27 39.75
CA ASN A 558 0.17 6.27 40.77
C ASN A 558 0.31 7.72 40.29
N ASN A 559 0.75 7.92 39.04
CA ASN A 559 0.74 9.13 38.20
C ASN A 559 1.27 8.66 36.84
N GLU A 560 2.40 9.18 36.35
CA GLU A 560 3.08 8.69 35.13
C GLU A 560 3.87 7.38 35.34
N ASP A 561 4.17 7.01 36.59
CA ASP A 561 4.93 5.80 36.91
C ASP A 561 4.01 4.60 37.17
N LEU A 562 4.29 3.47 36.51
CA LEU A 562 3.66 2.18 36.80
C LEU A 562 4.13 1.67 38.17
N TRP A 563 3.22 1.63 39.15
CA TRP A 563 3.50 1.07 40.47
C TRP A 563 3.08 -0.40 40.54
N VAL A 564 3.99 -1.27 40.12
CA VAL A 564 3.78 -2.73 40.11
C VAL A 564 3.72 -3.39 41.50
N GLY A 565 3.83 -2.61 42.58
CA GLY A 565 3.76 -3.11 43.97
C GLY A 565 2.45 -3.82 44.31
N ASN A 566 1.36 -3.50 43.59
CA ASN A 566 0.03 -4.11 43.76
C ASN A 566 -0.41 -4.99 42.58
N LEU A 567 0.49 -5.35 41.67
CA LEU A 567 0.16 -6.17 40.49
C LEU A 567 -0.52 -7.50 40.85
N ALA A 568 -0.06 -8.15 41.92
CA ALA A 568 -0.64 -9.41 42.39
C ALA A 568 -2.10 -9.26 42.89
N ASN A 569 -2.47 -8.11 43.44
CA ASN A 569 -3.83 -7.80 43.86
C ASN A 569 -4.70 -7.42 42.67
N ALA A 570 -4.15 -6.66 41.71
CA ALA A 570 -4.79 -6.34 40.44
C ALA A 570 -5.19 -7.60 39.65
N ILE A 571 -4.30 -8.60 39.58
CA ILE A 571 -4.60 -9.90 38.96
C ILE A 571 -5.76 -10.62 39.68
N ARG A 572 -5.73 -10.67 41.02
CA ARG A 572 -6.81 -11.31 41.80
C ARG A 572 -8.15 -10.59 41.62
N TYR A 573 -8.13 -9.27 41.67
CA TYR A 573 -9.31 -8.43 41.41
C TYR A 573 -9.93 -8.73 40.03
N ALA A 574 -9.11 -8.81 38.98
CA ALA A 574 -9.59 -9.15 37.65
C ALA A 574 -10.31 -10.51 37.62
N VAL A 575 -9.70 -11.52 38.24
CA VAL A 575 -10.25 -12.88 38.33
C VAL A 575 -11.58 -12.88 39.09
N ASP A 576 -11.61 -12.24 40.26
CA ASP A 576 -12.77 -12.26 41.16
C ASP A 576 -13.95 -11.41 40.64
N ASN A 577 -13.66 -10.42 39.78
CA ASN A 577 -14.65 -9.64 39.04
C ASN A 577 -15.03 -10.21 37.67
N GLY A 578 -14.61 -11.45 37.37
CA GLY A 578 -15.12 -12.23 36.25
C GLY A 578 -14.42 -11.99 34.90
N ALA A 579 -13.21 -11.44 34.90
CA ALA A 579 -12.38 -11.44 33.70
C ALA A 579 -12.07 -12.88 33.26
N ARG A 580 -12.12 -13.13 31.95
CA ARG A 580 -11.69 -14.40 31.34
C ARG A 580 -10.29 -14.32 30.74
N VAL A 581 -9.86 -13.10 30.40
CA VAL A 581 -8.53 -12.78 29.88
C VAL A 581 -7.98 -11.59 30.66
N ILE A 582 -6.70 -11.62 30.99
CA ILE A 582 -5.99 -10.51 31.64
C ILE A 582 -4.81 -10.12 30.76
N ASN A 583 -4.85 -8.92 30.20
CA ASN A 583 -3.75 -8.31 29.48
C ASN A 583 -2.84 -7.55 30.47
N MET A 584 -1.54 -7.83 30.41
CA MET A 584 -0.50 -7.14 31.19
C MET A 584 0.60 -6.64 30.24
N SER A 585 0.48 -5.37 29.85
CA SER A 585 1.44 -4.68 28.98
C SER A 585 2.49 -3.92 29.80
N LEU A 586 3.11 -4.62 30.75
CA LEU A 586 4.05 -4.05 31.71
C LEU A 586 5.13 -5.06 32.11
N SER A 587 6.21 -4.56 32.72
CA SER A 587 7.25 -5.39 33.35
C SER A 587 7.28 -5.18 34.86
N SER A 588 7.65 -6.21 35.61
CA SER A 588 7.87 -6.15 37.05
C SER A 588 9.12 -6.95 37.46
N ASN A 589 9.49 -6.82 38.74
CA ASN A 589 10.42 -7.78 39.35
C ASN A 589 9.74 -9.14 39.57
N ASP A 590 10.56 -10.18 39.76
CA ASP A 590 10.07 -11.46 40.27
C ASP A 590 9.81 -11.41 41.78
N PHE A 591 8.66 -11.90 42.21
CA PHE A 591 8.34 -12.09 43.63
C PHE A 591 7.24 -13.15 43.82
N PRO A 592 7.19 -13.84 44.98
CA PRO A 592 6.25 -14.94 45.22
C PRO A 592 4.78 -14.58 45.00
N GLY A 593 4.36 -13.38 45.43
CA GLY A 593 2.97 -12.93 45.31
C GLY A 593 2.49 -12.82 43.86
N LEU A 594 3.36 -12.45 42.91
CA LEU A 594 3.05 -12.41 41.49
C LEU A 594 2.81 -13.83 40.95
N ARG A 595 3.71 -14.76 41.26
CA ARG A 595 3.58 -16.16 40.85
C ARG A 595 2.30 -16.79 41.38
N GLU A 596 1.97 -16.54 42.64
CA GLU A 596 0.74 -17.03 43.28
C GLU A 596 -0.52 -16.43 42.63
N ALA A 597 -0.49 -15.16 42.24
CA ALA A 597 -1.62 -14.53 41.54
C ALA A 597 -1.83 -15.12 40.14
N LEU A 598 -0.75 -15.40 39.41
CA LEU A 598 -0.81 -16.06 38.09
C LEU A 598 -1.30 -17.51 38.21
N ALA A 599 -0.84 -18.24 39.23
CA ALA A 599 -1.33 -19.58 39.55
C ALA A 599 -2.82 -19.56 39.93
N TYR A 600 -3.25 -18.55 40.70
CA TYR A 600 -4.66 -18.35 41.04
C TYR A 600 -5.51 -18.13 39.79
N ALA A 601 -5.11 -17.20 38.91
CA ALA A 601 -5.79 -16.96 37.64
C ALA A 601 -5.94 -18.24 36.81
N ALA A 602 -4.84 -19.00 36.65
CA ALA A 602 -4.86 -20.28 35.93
C ALA A 602 -5.82 -21.30 36.59
N SER A 603 -5.83 -21.40 37.93
CA SER A 603 -6.73 -22.30 38.67
C SER A 603 -8.21 -21.93 38.54
N ARG A 604 -8.51 -20.67 38.25
CA ARG A 604 -9.85 -20.13 38.01
C ARG A 604 -10.20 -20.08 36.52
N ASN A 605 -9.37 -20.70 35.67
CA ASN A 605 -9.53 -20.75 34.23
C ASN A 605 -9.53 -19.36 33.54
N VAL A 606 -8.73 -18.44 34.09
CA VAL A 606 -8.49 -17.10 33.54
C VAL A 606 -7.12 -17.08 32.88
N ILE A 607 -7.08 -16.61 31.62
CA ILE A 607 -5.88 -16.65 30.80
C ILE A 607 -5.15 -15.33 30.94
N THR A 608 -3.89 -15.36 31.39
CA THR A 608 -3.04 -14.18 31.45
C THR A 608 -2.17 -14.08 30.20
N VAL A 609 -2.07 -12.87 29.64
CA VAL A 609 -1.29 -12.54 28.44
C VAL A 609 -0.35 -11.40 28.81
N SER A 610 0.96 -11.61 28.64
CA SER A 610 2.00 -10.69 29.13
C SER A 610 2.96 -10.30 28.02
N ALA A 611 3.21 -9.00 27.89
CA ALA A 611 4.24 -8.47 26.99
C ALA A 611 5.63 -8.98 27.38
N ALA A 612 6.44 -9.40 26.41
CA ALA A 612 7.76 -9.99 26.67
C ALA A 612 8.83 -8.98 27.09
N GLY A 613 8.62 -7.69 26.79
CA GLY A 613 9.57 -6.60 27.02
C GLY A 613 10.30 -6.15 25.75
N ASN A 614 10.89 -4.96 25.80
CA ASN A 614 11.37 -4.21 24.62
C ASN A 614 12.89 -3.92 24.69
N ASP A 615 13.64 -4.77 25.41
CA ASP A 615 15.01 -4.53 25.82
C ASP A 615 16.02 -5.38 25.03
N THR A 616 15.61 -6.05 23.95
CA THR A 616 16.43 -6.97 23.13
C THR A 616 17.02 -8.15 23.89
N LEU A 617 16.45 -8.51 25.04
CA LEU A 617 16.94 -9.59 25.89
C LEU A 617 16.68 -10.96 25.25
N LEU A 618 17.52 -11.95 25.62
CA LEU A 618 17.39 -13.32 25.13
C LEU A 618 16.24 -14.12 25.76
N THR A 619 15.56 -13.54 26.77
CA THR A 619 14.42 -14.13 27.47
C THR A 619 13.41 -13.05 27.83
N PRO A 620 12.11 -13.37 27.99
CA PRO A 620 11.10 -12.41 28.41
C PRO A 620 11.36 -11.89 29.83
N THR A 621 10.88 -10.70 30.16
CA THR A 621 10.81 -10.17 31.54
C THR A 621 9.59 -10.71 32.30
N TYR A 622 9.51 -10.49 33.60
CA TYR A 622 8.32 -10.84 34.39
C TYR A 622 7.21 -9.80 34.19
N PRO A 623 5.93 -10.21 34.10
CA PRO A 623 5.41 -11.56 34.37
C PRO A 623 5.56 -12.57 33.21
N ALA A 624 5.94 -12.14 32.00
CA ALA A 624 5.93 -13.01 30.82
C ALA A 624 6.85 -14.25 30.94
N SER A 625 7.95 -14.20 31.70
CA SER A 625 8.82 -15.37 31.95
C SER A 625 8.08 -16.53 32.64
N TYR A 626 6.95 -16.26 33.31
CA TYR A 626 6.11 -17.30 33.92
C TYR A 626 5.31 -18.12 32.90
N ALA A 627 5.30 -17.75 31.61
CA ALA A 627 4.58 -18.47 30.56
C ALA A 627 5.07 -19.90 30.29
N THR A 628 6.17 -20.33 30.91
CA THR A 628 6.54 -21.76 31.02
C THR A 628 5.51 -22.56 31.80
N GLN A 629 4.86 -21.94 32.79
CA GLN A 629 3.91 -22.59 33.69
C GLN A 629 2.52 -21.97 33.64
N TYR A 630 2.42 -20.63 33.62
CA TYR A 630 1.17 -19.88 33.72
C TYR A 630 1.13 -18.77 32.67
N GLY A 631 0.02 -18.69 31.94
CA GLY A 631 -0.21 -17.64 30.96
C GLY A 631 0.55 -17.80 29.64
N ILE A 632 0.63 -16.70 28.91
CA ILE A 632 1.15 -16.59 27.55
C ILE A 632 2.11 -15.39 27.50
N SER A 633 3.31 -15.60 26.96
CA SER A 633 4.29 -14.56 26.70
C SER A 633 4.14 -14.08 25.26
N VAL A 634 4.21 -12.77 25.03
CA VAL A 634 3.99 -12.19 23.71
C VAL A 634 5.13 -11.27 23.31
N GLY A 635 5.86 -11.66 22.27
CA GLY A 635 6.83 -10.81 21.59
C GLY A 635 6.20 -10.00 20.47
N ALA A 636 6.90 -8.96 20.03
CA ALA A 636 6.56 -8.19 18.84
C ALA A 636 7.40 -8.69 17.66
N ILE A 637 6.85 -8.62 16.45
CA ILE A 637 7.63 -8.84 15.21
C ILE A 637 8.54 -7.62 14.99
N ALA A 638 9.59 -7.50 15.80
CA ALA A 638 10.48 -6.35 15.84
C ALA A 638 11.84 -6.69 16.47
N ASN A 639 12.88 -5.95 16.09
CA ASN A 639 14.22 -6.13 16.63
C ASN A 639 14.36 -5.76 18.11
N PHE A 640 13.51 -4.88 18.64
CA PHE A 640 13.51 -4.49 20.05
C PHE A 640 12.93 -5.57 20.98
N SER A 641 12.15 -6.53 20.43
CA SER A 641 11.41 -7.49 21.24
C SER A 641 12.36 -8.42 21.99
N ASN A 642 12.07 -8.65 23.27
CA ASN A 642 12.71 -9.73 24.01
C ASN A 642 12.34 -11.07 23.37
N ALA A 643 13.32 -11.96 23.28
CA ALA A 643 13.22 -13.29 22.69
C ALA A 643 12.53 -14.29 23.62
N ALA A 644 12.05 -15.41 23.07
CA ALA A 644 11.39 -16.48 23.81
C ALA A 644 12.31 -17.22 24.80
N GLY A 645 13.63 -17.25 24.56
CA GLY A 645 14.58 -18.08 25.29
C GLY A 645 14.61 -19.52 24.78
N SER A 646 15.47 -20.37 25.35
CA SER A 646 15.70 -21.74 24.86
C SER A 646 14.74 -22.81 25.43
N ASP A 647 13.93 -22.47 26.43
CA ASP A 647 12.98 -23.41 27.04
C ASP A 647 11.71 -23.53 26.21
N SER A 648 11.56 -24.66 25.51
CA SER A 648 10.40 -24.91 24.65
C SER A 648 9.06 -25.06 25.39
N ARG A 649 9.06 -25.08 26.73
CA ARG A 649 7.82 -24.98 27.52
C ARG A 649 7.29 -23.55 27.56
N MET A 650 8.11 -22.55 27.23
CA MET A 650 7.70 -21.15 27.18
C MET A 650 6.59 -20.99 26.14
N ARG A 651 5.36 -20.72 26.59
CA ARG A 651 4.23 -20.44 25.70
C ARG A 651 4.35 -19.03 25.14
N HIS A 652 5.34 -18.86 24.28
CA HIS A 652 5.68 -17.60 23.62
C HIS A 652 5.20 -17.62 22.17
N VAL A 653 4.46 -16.60 21.80
CA VAL A 653 4.05 -16.30 20.42
C VAL A 653 4.43 -14.86 20.10
N VAL A 654 4.43 -14.50 18.83
CA VAL A 654 4.62 -13.11 18.40
C VAL A 654 3.40 -12.59 17.67
N ALA A 655 3.22 -11.27 17.72
CA ALA A 655 2.16 -10.56 17.00
C ALA A 655 2.67 -9.19 16.51
N PRO A 656 1.92 -8.48 15.65
CA PRO A 656 2.25 -7.12 15.25
C PRO A 656 2.44 -6.21 16.47
N GLY A 657 3.53 -5.44 16.46
CA GLY A 657 3.87 -4.51 17.55
C GLY A 657 4.66 -3.30 17.08
N VAL A 658 4.67 -3.01 15.79
CA VAL A 658 5.32 -1.83 15.19
C VAL A 658 4.26 -1.08 14.40
N SER A 659 4.19 0.24 14.58
CA SER A 659 3.22 1.09 13.88
C SER A 659 1.78 0.63 14.09
N VAL A 660 1.41 0.28 15.32
CA VAL A 660 0.06 -0.14 15.66
C VAL A 660 -0.81 1.08 15.90
N TYR A 661 -1.85 1.28 15.08
CA TYR A 661 -2.78 2.40 15.21
C TYR A 661 -3.92 2.06 16.15
N SER A 662 -4.13 2.87 17.19
CA SER A 662 -5.21 2.63 18.17
C SER A 662 -5.66 3.92 18.88
N THR A 663 -6.66 3.78 19.76
CA THR A 663 -7.27 4.85 20.55
C THR A 663 -6.29 5.47 21.54
N THR A 664 -6.27 6.79 21.67
CA THR A 664 -5.56 7.52 22.72
C THR A 664 -6.51 8.49 23.44
N PRO A 665 -6.19 8.94 24.66
CA PRO A 665 -7.12 9.75 25.44
C PRO A 665 -7.62 11.00 24.70
N ASN A 666 -8.80 11.49 25.10
CA ASN A 666 -9.44 12.68 24.52
C ASN A 666 -9.95 12.49 23.07
N ASN A 667 -10.49 11.31 22.77
CA ASN A 667 -11.01 10.95 21.43
C ASN A 667 -9.98 11.10 20.30
N THR A 668 -8.72 10.77 20.60
CA THR A 668 -7.62 10.84 19.63
C THR A 668 -7.16 9.43 19.26
N TYR A 669 -6.30 9.33 18.27
CA TYR A 669 -5.75 8.06 17.80
C TYR A 669 -4.29 8.28 17.39
N SER A 670 -3.42 7.33 17.70
CA SER A 670 -2.02 7.41 17.31
C SER A 670 -1.41 6.04 17.01
N TYR A 671 -0.30 6.08 16.29
CA TYR A 671 0.58 4.92 16.16
C TYR A 671 1.42 4.78 17.42
N ASP A 672 1.60 3.54 17.86
CA ASP A 672 2.54 3.18 18.92
C ASP A 672 3.30 1.90 18.54
N TYR A 673 4.33 1.57 19.30
CA TYR A 673 5.12 0.36 19.10
C TYR A 673 5.51 -0.28 20.44
N GLY A 674 5.59 -1.60 20.45
CA GLY A 674 6.00 -2.37 21.63
C GLY A 674 5.41 -3.77 21.66
N THR A 675 5.99 -4.61 22.52
CA THR A 675 5.38 -5.89 22.92
C THR A 675 4.03 -5.71 23.61
N SER A 676 3.75 -4.51 24.14
CA SER A 676 2.45 -4.11 24.69
C SER A 676 1.31 -4.22 23.68
N MET A 677 1.51 -3.75 22.45
CA MET A 677 0.50 -3.77 21.40
C MET A 677 0.32 -5.20 20.88
N ALA A 678 1.41 -5.95 20.74
CA ALA A 678 1.37 -7.36 20.40
C ALA A 678 0.57 -8.18 21.43
N ALA A 679 0.77 -7.92 22.74
CA ALA A 679 0.00 -8.52 23.81
C ALA A 679 -1.50 -8.18 23.71
N GLY A 680 -1.84 -6.96 23.28
CA GLY A 680 -3.21 -6.57 22.96
C GLY A 680 -3.86 -7.46 21.89
N TYR A 681 -3.18 -7.68 20.75
CA TYR A 681 -3.66 -8.60 19.71
C TYR A 681 -3.92 -10.00 20.26
N VAL A 682 -2.94 -10.58 20.96
CA VAL A 682 -3.05 -11.95 21.49
C VAL A 682 -4.16 -12.05 22.54
N SER A 683 -4.34 -11.03 23.38
CA SER A 683 -5.46 -10.97 24.34
C SER A 683 -6.81 -11.01 23.64
N GLY A 684 -6.96 -10.27 22.54
CA GLY A 684 -8.15 -10.32 21.70
C GLY A 684 -8.37 -11.70 21.07
N ILE A 685 -7.32 -12.32 20.52
CA ILE A 685 -7.42 -13.65 19.89
C ILE A 685 -7.81 -14.73 20.90
N VAL A 686 -7.23 -14.69 22.11
CA VAL A 686 -7.64 -15.57 23.21
C VAL A 686 -9.12 -15.35 23.56
N ALA A 687 -9.58 -14.09 23.61
CA ALA A 687 -10.99 -13.78 23.84
C ALA A 687 -11.89 -14.29 22.70
N LEU A 688 -11.47 -14.24 21.43
CA LEU A 688 -12.18 -14.85 20.31
C LEU A 688 -12.32 -16.36 20.50
N MET A 689 -11.24 -17.07 20.87
CA MET A 689 -11.27 -18.51 21.15
C MET A 689 -12.26 -18.85 22.26
N LEU A 690 -12.29 -18.07 23.34
CA LEU A 690 -13.20 -18.28 24.46
C LEU A 690 -14.65 -17.91 24.12
N SER A 691 -14.87 -16.93 23.24
CA SER A 691 -16.21 -16.62 22.74
C SER A 691 -16.76 -17.73 21.84
N ALA A 692 -15.89 -18.38 21.06
CA ALA A 692 -16.25 -19.50 20.21
C ALA A 692 -16.43 -20.81 20.98
N ASN A 693 -15.63 -21.05 22.02
CA ASN A 693 -15.75 -22.19 22.91
C ASN A 693 -15.50 -21.78 24.38
N PRO A 694 -16.56 -21.43 25.13
CA PRO A 694 -16.45 -20.97 26.51
C PRO A 694 -15.85 -21.97 27.50
N ASN A 695 -15.89 -23.27 27.15
CA ASN A 695 -15.48 -24.39 28.00
C ASN A 695 -13.98 -24.74 27.91
N LEU A 696 -13.22 -24.04 27.05
CA LEU A 696 -11.78 -24.27 26.96
C LEU A 696 -11.09 -24.02 28.30
N THR A 697 -10.21 -24.94 28.67
CA THR A 697 -9.32 -24.75 29.81
C THR A 697 -8.13 -23.85 29.43
N SER A 698 -7.51 -23.21 30.42
CA SER A 698 -6.31 -22.38 30.23
C SER A 698 -5.20 -23.15 29.50
N GLU A 699 -5.03 -24.44 29.82
CA GLU A 699 -4.03 -25.27 29.15
C GLU A 699 -4.42 -25.60 27.71
N GLN A 700 -5.71 -25.85 27.42
CA GLN A 700 -6.17 -26.03 26.04
C GLN A 700 -5.98 -24.76 25.20
N VAL A 701 -6.29 -23.58 25.74
CA VAL A 701 -6.05 -22.30 25.06
C VAL A 701 -4.58 -22.14 24.71
N ARG A 702 -3.68 -22.30 25.70
CA ARG A 702 -2.22 -22.19 25.51
C ARG A 702 -1.74 -23.17 24.42
N ASN A 703 -2.18 -24.42 24.48
CA ASN A 703 -1.80 -25.43 23.50
C ASN A 703 -2.32 -25.11 22.09
N ILE A 704 -3.60 -24.74 21.96
CA ILE A 704 -4.20 -24.37 20.68
C ILE A 704 -3.42 -23.20 20.08
N LEU A 705 -3.25 -22.10 20.83
CA LEU A 705 -2.58 -20.90 20.36
C LEU A 705 -1.17 -21.18 19.84
N THR A 706 -0.37 -21.94 20.60
CA THR A 706 1.01 -22.29 20.19
C THR A 706 1.07 -23.25 19.01
N SER A 707 0.09 -24.14 18.85
CA SER A 707 0.08 -25.16 17.79
C SER A 707 -0.64 -24.71 16.52
N SER A 708 -1.30 -23.55 16.56
CA SER A 708 -1.89 -22.87 15.39
C SER A 708 -1.06 -21.68 14.92
N ALA A 709 0.02 -21.33 15.63
CA ALA A 709 0.91 -20.24 15.23
C ALA A 709 1.71 -20.60 13.96
N SER A 710 1.91 -19.60 13.11
CA SER A 710 2.66 -19.68 11.86
C SER A 710 4.13 -19.35 12.10
N ARG A 711 5.06 -20.11 11.50
CA ARG A 711 6.50 -19.86 11.68
C ARG A 711 6.88 -18.48 11.14
N VAL A 712 7.63 -17.71 11.93
CA VAL A 712 8.47 -16.61 11.43
C VAL A 712 9.71 -17.27 10.82
N VAL A 713 9.99 -17.00 9.55
CA VAL A 713 11.22 -17.48 8.89
C VAL A 713 12.07 -16.33 8.42
#